data_AF-A0A9W9H9Z4-F1
#
_entry.id   AF-A0A9W9H9Z4-F1
#
_cell.length_a   1.000
_cell.length_b   1.000
_cell.length_c   1.000
_cell.angle_alpha   90.00
_cell.angle_beta   90.00
_cell.angle_gamma   90.00
#
_symmetry.space_group_name_H-M   'P 1'
#
loop_
_entity.id
_entity.type
_entity.pdbx_description
1 polymer ?
#
loop_
_entity_poly.entity_id
_entity_poly.type
_entity_poly.pdbx_seq_one_letter_code
_entity_poly.pdbx_strand_id
1 'polypeptide(L)'
;MTTEKKPPVYDPYDPACLPDYDRDFIKPDELDRFERALNAPEASPLIAINDWRPIRQKVRKQRGRRKTPKRSTDETREGVVYSILKWPFLLIVFAWIIVLSFGYVLVRVYILLYEQWVTWRGKRERLRRELRAQTNYPDWLKAAQALDNHLGTEEWKKTDEYAYYDHLTINKVVSQLKQVRKEAEREIEDGRIGSSEIPAIEDLRALLEACVKNNFAGVENPRVYSETYSGTKELVQEYIDEVHACVQLVLNNKQIDQDTKYQFFKHLDTNFGRTALCLSGGATFAYYHFGVVKALLDNDVLPEIITGTSGGALVAGLVATRTDEELKLLLVPALAHRIRACHEGLATWANRWWRTGARFDTLDWARQCAWFCRGSTTFREAYERTGRILNVSCVPSDPHSPTILANYLTSPDCVIWSAVLASAAVPGILNPVVLMSKKRDGTLAPYSFGHKWKDGSLRTDIPIKALNLHFNVHFTIVSQVNPHINLFFFSSRGTVGGPVTHRKGRGWRGGFLGSAIEQYIKLDLNKWLRVLRHLELLPRPMGQDWSEIWLQKFSGTVTIWPKSIPSDFIHILSDPTPERLARMLHVGQQSAFSKIQFIQNRLKIEGAIMNGLQKSRTGGRALSPILSRRLNNRENEQADALIERLDENLPERDGPSDQDESRFLDSSDGMSQSASSSRPRTPSTRRGSVIEEMRRQAAVFFDDAGYYRNDDADDYRDEDAVVI
;
A
#
# COMPACT_ATOMS: atom_id res chain seq x y z
N MET A 1 -56.64 -18.21 3.57
CA MET A 1 -55.60 -17.85 2.59
C MET A 1 -54.65 -16.86 3.24
N THR A 2 -53.64 -17.37 3.93
CA THR A 2 -52.53 -16.58 4.47
C THR A 2 -51.65 -16.18 3.29
N THR A 3 -51.71 -14.90 2.93
CA THR A 3 -50.83 -14.31 1.92
C THR A 3 -49.39 -14.41 2.42
N GLU A 4 -48.64 -15.38 1.89
CA GLU A 4 -47.19 -15.39 1.99
C GLU A 4 -46.68 -14.06 1.42
N LYS A 5 -46.21 -13.16 2.30
CA LYS A 5 -45.43 -12.00 1.89
C LYS A 5 -44.17 -12.55 1.23
N LYS A 6 -44.09 -12.45 -0.11
CA LYS A 6 -42.82 -12.60 -0.83
C LYS A 6 -41.77 -11.74 -0.10
N PRO A 7 -40.56 -12.25 0.15
CA PRO A 7 -39.48 -11.42 0.69
C PRO A 7 -39.30 -10.20 -0.23
N PRO A 8 -39.01 -9.01 0.33
CA PRO A 8 -38.82 -7.81 -0.48
C PRO A 8 -37.77 -8.10 -1.55
N VAL A 9 -38.09 -7.80 -2.81
CA VAL A 9 -37.15 -7.91 -3.92
C VAL A 9 -36.06 -6.89 -3.65
N TYR A 10 -34.89 -7.36 -3.21
CA TYR A 10 -33.72 -6.52 -2.99
C TYR A 10 -33.24 -6.01 -4.34
N ASP A 11 -33.56 -4.76 -4.67
CA ASP A 11 -33.00 -4.10 -5.85
C ASP A 11 -31.61 -3.56 -5.50
N PRO A 12 -30.51 -4.13 -6.05
CA PRO A 12 -29.15 -3.71 -5.77
C PRO A 12 -28.82 -2.31 -6.31
N TYR A 13 -29.72 -1.70 -7.08
CA TYR A 13 -29.59 -0.35 -7.63
C TYR A 13 -30.30 0.72 -6.79
N ASP A 14 -31.20 0.35 -5.87
CA ASP A 14 -31.96 1.30 -5.07
C ASP A 14 -31.08 1.95 -3.98
N PRO A 15 -30.97 3.30 -3.91
CA PRO A 15 -30.24 3.98 -2.84
C PRO A 15 -30.80 3.70 -1.43
N ALA A 16 -32.08 3.35 -1.29
CA ALA A 16 -32.68 3.03 0.01
C ALA A 16 -32.08 1.76 0.64
N CYS A 17 -31.45 0.90 -0.15
CA CYS A 17 -30.75 -0.30 0.33
C CYS A 17 -29.42 0.02 1.04
N LEU A 18 -28.87 1.23 0.87
CA LEU A 18 -27.59 1.59 1.48
C LEU A 18 -27.78 1.98 2.96
N PRO A 19 -27.07 1.34 3.90
CA PRO A 19 -27.10 1.74 5.29
C PRO A 19 -26.48 3.14 5.46
N ASP A 20 -27.06 3.93 6.37
CA ASP A 20 -26.63 5.30 6.67
C ASP A 20 -26.55 6.20 5.42
N TYR A 21 -27.39 5.97 4.40
CA TYR A 21 -27.40 6.79 3.19
C TYR A 21 -27.58 8.27 3.56
N ASP A 22 -28.71 8.67 4.14
CA ASP A 22 -29.01 10.09 4.44
C ASP A 22 -28.26 10.68 5.65
N ARG A 23 -27.32 9.94 6.24
CA ARG A 23 -26.60 10.37 7.43
C ARG A 23 -25.36 11.18 7.07
N ASP A 24 -25.38 12.47 7.38
CA ASP A 24 -24.18 13.29 7.38
C ASP A 24 -23.39 13.07 8.68
N PHE A 25 -22.21 12.46 8.55
CA PHE A 25 -21.36 12.13 9.68
C PHE A 25 -20.45 13.26 10.14
N ILE A 26 -20.30 14.33 9.33
CA ILE A 26 -19.39 15.45 9.63
C ILE A 26 -20.15 16.60 10.27
N LYS A 27 -19.60 17.17 11.34
CA LYS A 27 -20.18 18.37 11.98
C LYS A 27 -19.72 19.63 11.24
N PRO A 28 -20.57 20.68 11.13
CA PRO A 28 -20.18 21.93 10.46
C PRO A 28 -18.93 22.58 11.09
N ASP A 29 -18.84 22.58 12.42
CA ASP A 29 -17.67 23.09 13.16
C ASP A 29 -16.33 22.43 12.78
N GLU A 30 -16.37 21.16 12.38
CA GLU A 30 -15.18 20.41 11.96
C GLU A 30 -14.68 20.90 10.60
N LEU A 31 -15.60 21.21 9.68
CA LEU A 31 -15.30 21.79 8.38
C LEU A 31 -14.74 23.21 8.52
N ASP A 32 -15.32 24.04 9.40
CA ASP A 32 -14.83 25.41 9.65
C ASP A 32 -13.40 25.40 10.20
N ARG A 33 -13.08 24.47 11.10
CA ARG A 33 -11.71 24.31 11.64
C ARG A 33 -10.74 23.84 10.57
N PHE A 34 -11.18 22.95 9.69
CA PHE A 34 -10.39 22.49 8.56
C PHE A 34 -10.13 23.63 7.56
N GLU A 35 -11.13 24.45 7.24
CA GLU A 35 -10.97 25.63 6.40
C GLU A 35 -9.96 26.62 7.00
N ARG A 36 -10.06 26.90 8.32
CA ARG A 36 -9.10 27.74 9.03
C ARG A 36 -7.68 27.17 8.95
N ALA A 37 -7.52 25.85 9.07
CA ALA A 37 -6.22 25.19 8.96
C ALA A 37 -5.64 25.27 7.53
N LEU A 38 -6.47 25.12 6.50
CA LEU A 38 -6.04 25.24 5.10
C LEU A 38 -5.55 26.66 4.76
N ASN A 39 -6.25 27.66 5.29
CA ASN A 39 -5.97 29.09 5.08
C ASN A 39 -4.90 29.63 6.02
N ALA A 40 -4.50 28.88 7.05
CA ALA A 40 -3.39 29.26 7.91
C ALA A 40 -2.10 29.39 7.07
N PRO A 41 -1.28 30.44 7.32
CA PRO A 41 0.03 30.53 6.67
C PRO A 41 0.85 29.30 7.03
N GLU A 42 1.54 28.71 6.05
CA GLU A 42 2.55 27.67 6.31
C GLU A 42 3.48 28.19 7.40
N ALA A 43 3.79 27.33 8.39
CA ALA A 43 4.62 27.69 9.52
C ALA A 43 5.83 28.49 9.03
N SER A 44 5.94 29.74 9.49
CA SER A 44 7.08 30.57 9.12
C SER A 44 8.35 29.77 9.43
N PRO A 45 9.35 29.73 8.54
CA PRO A 45 10.61 29.08 8.86
C PRO A 45 11.03 29.58 10.23
N LEU A 46 11.43 28.68 11.12
CA LEU A 46 11.98 29.04 12.42
C LEU A 46 13.23 29.87 12.14
N ILE A 47 13.04 31.18 12.03
CA ILE A 47 14.13 32.13 11.99
C ILE A 47 14.64 32.09 13.40
N ALA A 48 15.77 31.43 13.64
CA ALA A 48 16.55 31.66 14.83
C ALA A 48 16.77 33.17 14.91
N ILE A 49 16.02 33.83 15.78
CA ILE A 49 16.21 35.24 16.04
C ILE A 49 17.55 35.27 16.76
N ASN A 50 18.62 35.64 16.06
CA ASN A 50 19.88 35.95 16.72
C ASN A 50 19.58 37.03 17.77
N ASP A 51 19.89 36.76 19.03
CA ASP A 51 19.71 37.68 20.18
C ASP A 51 20.43 39.03 19.99
N TRP A 52 21.29 39.14 18.98
CA TRP A 52 22.10 40.31 18.64
C TRP A 52 21.45 41.26 17.62
N ARG A 53 20.15 41.13 17.31
CA ARG A 53 19.48 42.06 16.39
C ARG A 53 19.25 43.43 17.07
N PRO A 54 19.71 44.55 16.47
CA PRO A 54 19.51 45.88 17.06
C PRO A 54 18.03 46.25 17.13
N ILE A 55 17.59 46.67 18.32
CA ILE A 55 16.20 46.87 18.77
C ILE A 55 15.41 47.95 17.97
N ARG A 56 16.02 48.65 17.01
CA ARG A 56 15.37 49.77 16.28
C ARG A 56 15.70 49.84 14.78
N GLN A 57 15.71 48.73 14.06
CA GLN A 57 15.78 48.81 12.60
C GLN A 57 14.38 49.07 12.01
N LYS A 58 14.15 50.27 11.44
CA LYS A 58 12.93 50.59 10.69
C LYS A 58 12.84 49.68 9.46
N VAL A 59 12.04 48.62 9.54
CA VAL A 59 11.73 47.76 8.39
C VAL A 59 10.79 48.52 7.47
N ARG A 60 11.31 48.96 6.32
CA ARG A 60 10.51 49.58 5.26
C ARG A 60 9.55 48.52 4.73
N LYS A 61 8.25 48.65 5.02
CA LYS A 61 7.21 47.73 4.50
C LYS A 61 7.26 47.75 2.97
N GLN A 62 7.87 46.74 2.35
CA GLN A 62 7.71 46.51 0.92
C GLN A 62 6.25 46.14 0.67
N ARG A 63 5.45 47.11 0.20
CA ARG A 63 4.21 46.85 -0.55
C ARG A 63 4.59 46.27 -1.91
N GLY A 64 5.09 45.05 -1.92
CA GLY A 64 5.31 44.26 -3.12
C GLY A 64 4.40 43.04 -3.06
N ARG A 65 3.59 42.81 -4.10
CA ARG A 65 2.95 41.51 -4.36
C ARG A 65 3.92 40.41 -3.95
N ARG A 66 3.51 39.53 -3.03
CA ARG A 66 4.25 38.30 -2.69
C ARG A 66 4.55 37.57 -4.00
N LYS A 67 5.75 37.77 -4.55
CA LYS A 67 6.26 36.90 -5.62
C LYS A 67 6.51 35.56 -4.95
N THR A 68 6.01 34.50 -5.57
CA THR A 68 6.32 33.12 -5.20
C THR A 68 7.82 32.99 -4.91
N PRO A 69 8.25 32.26 -3.87
CA PRO A 69 9.66 32.11 -3.55
C PRO A 69 10.39 31.66 -4.83
N LYS A 70 11.33 32.49 -5.30
CA LYS A 70 12.23 32.05 -6.36
C LYS A 70 13.16 31.03 -5.74
N ARG A 71 13.40 29.94 -6.49
CA ARG A 71 14.33 28.84 -6.22
C ARG A 71 15.57 29.35 -5.46
N SER A 72 15.96 28.66 -4.39
CA SER A 72 17.29 28.87 -3.83
C SER A 72 18.31 28.52 -4.92
N THR A 73 19.36 29.32 -5.05
CA THR A 73 20.41 29.15 -6.07
C THR A 73 21.12 27.79 -5.99
N ASP A 74 20.94 27.04 -4.90
CA ASP A 74 21.59 25.74 -4.64
C ASP A 74 20.89 24.53 -5.29
N GLU A 75 19.64 24.64 -5.72
CA GLU A 75 18.91 23.48 -6.25
C GLU A 75 19.17 23.18 -7.73
N THR A 76 19.70 24.13 -8.51
CA THR A 76 20.09 23.90 -9.90
C THR A 76 21.58 23.62 -9.94
N ARG A 77 22.00 22.45 -10.44
CA ARG A 77 23.39 22.28 -10.91
C ARG A 77 23.60 23.24 -12.09
N GLU A 78 24.05 24.46 -11.79
CA GLU A 78 24.29 25.49 -12.78
C GLU A 78 25.61 25.20 -13.50
N GLY A 79 25.50 24.87 -14.78
CA GLY A 79 26.61 24.88 -15.72
C GLY A 79 26.12 25.46 -17.04
N VAL A 80 26.93 26.31 -17.68
CA VAL A 80 26.60 26.87 -19.00
C VAL A 80 26.29 25.75 -20.00
N VAL A 81 27.05 24.65 -19.92
CA VAL A 81 26.85 23.44 -20.71
C VAL A 81 25.50 22.78 -20.44
N TYR A 82 25.11 22.66 -19.17
CA TYR A 82 23.81 22.08 -18.79
C TYR A 82 22.66 22.92 -19.33
N SER A 83 22.71 24.25 -19.17
CA SER A 83 21.64 25.15 -19.65
C SER A 83 21.48 25.12 -21.18
N ILE A 84 22.59 24.96 -21.93
CA ILE A 84 22.56 24.89 -23.41
C ILE A 84 22.12 23.49 -23.89
N LEU A 85 22.66 22.42 -23.32
CA LEU A 85 22.44 21.04 -23.78
C LEU A 85 21.16 20.41 -23.22
N LYS A 86 20.60 20.93 -22.11
CA LYS A 86 19.39 20.37 -21.48
C LYS A 86 18.24 20.24 -22.47
N TRP A 87 17.89 21.33 -23.15
CA TRP A 87 16.73 21.37 -24.05
C TRP A 87 16.89 20.50 -25.30
N PRO A 88 17.99 20.55 -26.08
CA PRO A 88 18.14 19.66 -27.22
C PRO A 88 18.20 18.18 -26.79
N PHE A 89 18.86 17.87 -25.68
CA PHE A 89 18.92 16.50 -25.19
C PHE A 89 17.56 16.01 -24.68
N LEU A 90 16.82 16.84 -23.95
CA LEU A 90 15.44 16.55 -23.54
C LEU A 90 14.55 16.23 -24.74
N LEU A 91 14.62 17.02 -25.82
CA LEU A 91 13.83 16.80 -27.03
C LEU A 91 14.19 15.48 -27.71
N ILE A 92 15.48 15.14 -27.81
CA ILE A 92 15.94 13.86 -28.37
C ILE A 92 15.43 12.68 -27.55
N VAL A 93 15.60 12.72 -26.23
CA VAL A 93 15.16 11.66 -25.32
C VAL A 93 13.64 11.50 -25.40
N PHE A 94 12.88 12.60 -25.39
CA PHE A 94 11.42 12.55 -25.47
C PHE A 94 10.94 12.03 -26.83
N ALA A 95 11.54 12.47 -27.94
CA ALA A 95 11.26 11.95 -29.27
C ALA A 95 11.52 10.44 -29.36
N TRP A 96 12.62 9.96 -28.77
CA TRP A 96 12.93 8.54 -28.71
C TRP A 96 11.94 7.75 -27.86
N ILE A 97 11.53 8.27 -26.70
CA ILE A 97 10.47 7.67 -25.87
C ILE A 97 9.16 7.56 -26.64
N ILE A 98 8.79 8.57 -27.45
CA ILE A 98 7.59 8.51 -28.30
C ILE A 98 7.70 7.39 -29.33
N VAL A 99 8.85 7.27 -30.01
CA VAL A 99 9.09 6.20 -31.00
C VAL A 99 9.00 4.82 -30.34
N LEU A 100 9.65 4.63 -29.20
CA LEU A 100 9.57 3.39 -28.43
C LEU A 100 8.13 3.09 -27.97
N SER A 101 7.39 4.10 -27.52
CA SER A 101 5.99 3.95 -27.10
C SER A 101 5.09 3.54 -28.26
N PHE A 102 5.30 4.10 -29.45
CA PHE A 102 4.58 3.68 -30.66
C PHE A 102 4.93 2.24 -31.05
N GLY A 103 6.22 1.89 -31.04
CA GLY A 103 6.67 0.51 -31.28
C GLY A 103 6.08 -0.49 -30.28
N TYR A 104 6.00 -0.10 -29.01
CA TYR A 104 5.36 -0.88 -27.97
C TYR A 104 3.89 -1.18 -28.30
N VAL A 105 3.11 -0.15 -28.65
CA VAL A 105 1.69 -0.30 -29.00
C VAL A 105 1.51 -1.22 -30.21
N LEU A 106 2.35 -1.09 -31.24
CA LEU A 106 2.30 -1.98 -32.41
C LEU A 106 2.54 -3.45 -32.04
N VAL A 107 3.54 -3.73 -31.21
CA VAL A 107 3.81 -5.09 -30.71
C VAL A 107 2.64 -5.62 -29.89
N ARG A 108 2.00 -4.77 -29.06
CA ARG A 108 0.81 -5.16 -28.29
C ARG A 108 -0.37 -5.49 -29.20
N VAL A 109 -0.63 -4.69 -30.23
CA VAL A 109 -1.67 -4.96 -31.24
C VAL A 109 -1.38 -6.28 -31.97
N TYR A 110 -0.12 -6.52 -32.37
CA TYR A 110 0.29 -7.79 -32.97
C TYR A 110 -0.03 -8.99 -32.06
N ILE A 111 0.35 -8.93 -30.77
CA ILE A 111 0.08 -10.00 -29.82
C ILE A 111 -1.43 -10.21 -29.63
N LEU A 112 -2.22 -9.14 -29.56
CA LEU A 112 -3.69 -9.22 -29.43
C LEU A 112 -4.32 -9.91 -30.65
N LEU A 113 -3.94 -9.50 -31.87
CA LEU A 113 -4.43 -10.12 -33.10
C LEU A 113 -4.04 -11.58 -33.20
N TYR A 114 -2.77 -11.90 -32.87
CA TYR A 114 -2.28 -13.27 -32.82
C TYR A 114 -3.08 -14.13 -31.84
N GLU A 115 -3.30 -13.64 -30.61
CA GLU A 115 -4.09 -14.34 -29.60
C GLU A 115 -5.54 -14.56 -30.05
N GLN A 116 -6.16 -13.55 -30.65
CA GLN A 116 -7.54 -13.64 -31.10
C GLN A 116 -7.69 -14.63 -32.24
N TRP A 117 -6.78 -14.64 -33.21
CA TRP A 117 -6.85 -15.55 -34.34
C TRP A 117 -6.51 -17.00 -33.98
N VAL A 118 -5.54 -17.22 -33.09
CA VAL A 118 -5.07 -18.57 -32.74
C VAL A 118 -5.84 -19.18 -31.57
N THR A 119 -6.23 -18.37 -30.58
CA THR A 119 -6.66 -18.89 -29.27
C THR A 119 -8.14 -18.68 -28.95
N TRP A 120 -8.85 -17.82 -29.70
CA TRP A 120 -10.28 -17.55 -29.51
C TRP A 120 -11.11 -18.24 -30.60
N ARG A 121 -11.06 -19.57 -30.65
CA ARG A 121 -11.89 -20.37 -31.58
C ARG A 121 -12.53 -21.57 -30.86
N GLY A 122 -13.73 -21.92 -31.29
CA GLY A 122 -14.42 -23.17 -30.92
C GLY A 122 -14.76 -23.30 -29.43
N LYS A 123 -14.58 -24.51 -28.89
CA LYS A 123 -14.96 -24.87 -27.51
C LYS A 123 -14.24 -24.04 -26.44
N ARG A 124 -12.98 -23.67 -26.67
CA ARG A 124 -12.17 -22.86 -25.75
C ARG A 124 -12.73 -21.47 -25.53
N GLU A 125 -13.26 -20.85 -26.58
CA GLU A 125 -13.87 -19.53 -26.47
C GLU A 125 -15.16 -19.60 -25.64
N ARG A 126 -16.02 -20.60 -25.90
CA ARG A 126 -17.26 -20.82 -25.16
C ARG A 126 -17.01 -20.95 -23.66
N LEU A 127 -16.07 -21.81 -23.25
CA LEU A 127 -15.72 -22.02 -21.84
C LEU A 127 -15.15 -20.75 -21.18
N ARG A 128 -14.39 -19.93 -21.92
CA ARG A 128 -13.90 -18.64 -21.40
C ARG A 128 -15.00 -17.59 -21.25
N ARG A 129 -15.99 -17.58 -22.14
CA ARG A 129 -17.16 -16.71 -22.00
C ARG A 129 -17.99 -17.13 -20.78
N GLU A 130 -18.17 -18.44 -20.60
CA GLU A 130 -18.84 -19.00 -19.43
C GLU A 130 -18.12 -18.64 -18.12
N LEU A 131 -16.79 -18.76 -18.07
CA LEU A 131 -15.97 -18.31 -16.94
C LEU A 131 -16.20 -16.82 -16.58
N ARG A 132 -16.24 -15.95 -17.59
CA ARG A 132 -16.44 -14.49 -17.42
C ARG A 132 -17.87 -14.10 -17.05
N ALA A 133 -18.83 -14.97 -17.31
CA ALA A 133 -20.24 -14.73 -17.01
C ALA A 133 -20.57 -14.98 -15.52
N GLN A 134 -19.77 -15.78 -14.81
CA GLN A 134 -20.04 -16.14 -13.42
C GLN A 134 -19.90 -14.95 -12.47
N THR A 135 -20.81 -14.82 -11.51
CA THR A 135 -20.77 -13.77 -10.48
C THR A 135 -20.22 -14.26 -9.15
N ASN A 136 -20.24 -15.58 -8.92
CA ASN A 136 -19.84 -16.22 -7.67
C ASN A 136 -18.56 -17.04 -7.87
N TYR A 137 -17.72 -17.09 -6.84
CA TYR A 137 -16.47 -17.84 -6.89
C TYR A 137 -16.66 -19.36 -7.05
N PRO A 138 -17.59 -20.05 -6.34
CA PRO A 138 -17.76 -21.49 -6.51
C PRO A 138 -18.13 -21.91 -7.93
N ASP A 139 -18.98 -21.13 -8.60
CA ASP A 139 -19.37 -21.40 -9.99
C ASP A 139 -18.28 -21.00 -10.97
N TRP A 140 -17.53 -19.93 -10.67
CA TRP A 140 -16.31 -19.58 -11.40
C TRP A 140 -15.26 -20.71 -11.31
N LEU A 141 -15.08 -21.32 -10.13
CA LEU A 141 -14.15 -22.42 -9.91
C LEU A 141 -14.54 -23.66 -10.73
N LYS A 142 -15.83 -24.01 -10.77
CA LYS A 142 -16.34 -25.11 -11.63
C LYS A 142 -16.06 -24.83 -13.11
N ALA A 143 -16.29 -23.60 -13.57
CA ALA A 143 -16.00 -23.20 -14.94
C ALA A 143 -14.49 -23.21 -15.24
N ALA A 144 -13.65 -22.83 -14.28
CA ALA A 144 -12.20 -22.87 -14.38
C ALA A 144 -11.69 -24.31 -14.49
N GLN A 145 -12.19 -25.22 -13.66
CA GLN A 145 -11.89 -26.66 -13.72
C GLN A 145 -12.32 -27.28 -15.05
N ALA A 146 -13.51 -26.93 -15.57
CA ALA A 146 -13.95 -27.38 -16.89
C ALA A 146 -13.00 -26.91 -18.02
N LEU A 147 -12.45 -25.70 -17.89
CA LEU A 147 -11.46 -25.16 -18.82
C LEU A 147 -10.10 -25.85 -18.69
N ASP A 148 -9.63 -26.10 -17.46
CA ASP A 148 -8.40 -26.83 -17.17
C ASP A 148 -8.44 -28.27 -17.69
N ASN A 149 -9.55 -28.98 -17.45
CA ASN A 149 -9.83 -30.32 -18.00
C ASN A 149 -9.75 -30.33 -19.52
N HIS A 150 -10.31 -29.31 -20.18
CA HIS A 150 -10.26 -29.23 -21.64
C HIS A 150 -8.86 -28.94 -22.19
N LEU A 151 -8.03 -28.21 -21.42
CA LEU A 151 -6.65 -27.87 -21.80
C LEU A 151 -5.64 -28.98 -21.44
N GLY A 152 -6.05 -29.98 -20.64
CA GLY A 152 -5.21 -31.06 -20.16
C GLY A 152 -4.19 -30.61 -19.11
N THR A 153 -4.51 -29.56 -18.35
CA THR A 153 -3.61 -29.02 -17.31
C THR A 153 -3.70 -29.79 -15.99
N GLU A 154 -4.68 -30.67 -15.82
CA GLU A 154 -4.76 -31.57 -14.66
C GLU A 154 -3.58 -32.56 -14.59
N GLU A 155 -3.12 -33.08 -15.73
CA GLU A 155 -1.91 -33.92 -15.76
C GLU A 155 -0.67 -33.15 -15.25
N TRP A 156 -0.62 -31.84 -15.53
CA TRP A 156 0.43 -30.99 -14.99
C TRP A 156 0.32 -30.81 -13.47
N LYS A 157 -0.88 -30.81 -12.87
CA LYS A 157 -1.02 -30.69 -11.41
C LYS A 157 -0.49 -31.92 -10.67
N LYS A 158 -0.68 -33.10 -11.26
CA LYS A 158 -0.24 -34.41 -10.75
C LYS A 158 1.26 -34.66 -10.86
N THR A 159 1.95 -33.93 -11.74
CA THR A 159 3.40 -34.08 -11.88
C THR A 159 4.10 -33.19 -10.88
N ASP A 160 4.90 -33.75 -9.99
CA ASP A 160 5.57 -32.94 -8.96
C ASP A 160 6.62 -32.01 -9.56
N GLU A 161 7.36 -32.47 -10.57
CA GLU A 161 8.48 -31.73 -11.13
C GLU A 161 8.09 -30.35 -11.70
N TYR A 162 8.79 -29.31 -11.24
CA TYR A 162 8.72 -27.97 -11.80
C TYR A 162 9.97 -27.17 -11.44
N ALA A 163 10.39 -26.25 -12.31
CA ALA A 163 11.64 -25.51 -12.15
C ALA A 163 11.59 -24.38 -11.10
N TYR A 164 10.39 -23.95 -10.68
CA TYR A 164 10.21 -22.75 -9.87
C TYR A 164 9.95 -23.02 -8.39
N TYR A 165 10.02 -24.30 -7.98
CA TYR A 165 9.96 -24.73 -6.58
C TYR A 165 10.73 -26.04 -6.39
N ASP A 166 11.28 -26.26 -5.20
CA ASP A 166 12.04 -27.48 -4.89
C ASP A 166 11.10 -28.60 -4.43
N HIS A 167 10.62 -29.36 -5.40
CA HIS A 167 9.73 -30.50 -5.18
C HIS A 167 10.38 -31.62 -4.35
N LEU A 168 11.70 -31.83 -4.43
CA LEU A 168 12.39 -32.88 -3.68
C LEU A 168 12.39 -32.57 -2.18
N THR A 169 12.68 -31.31 -1.83
CA THR A 169 12.64 -30.87 -0.44
C THR A 169 11.22 -30.90 0.11
N ILE A 170 10.21 -30.48 -0.66
CA ILE A 170 8.81 -30.53 -0.21
C ILE A 170 8.36 -31.97 0.02
N ASN A 171 8.63 -32.89 -0.92
CA ASN A 171 8.27 -34.30 -0.76
C ASN A 171 8.86 -34.92 0.51
N LYS A 172 10.13 -34.61 0.82
CA LYS A 172 10.78 -35.03 2.07
C LYS A 172 10.11 -34.43 3.30
N VAL A 173 9.86 -33.12 3.30
CA VAL A 173 9.24 -32.40 4.42
C VAL A 173 7.81 -32.89 4.67
N VAL A 174 7.01 -33.09 3.62
CA VAL A 174 5.64 -33.64 3.73
C VAL A 174 5.66 -35.04 4.33
N SER A 175 6.58 -35.89 3.86
CA SER A 175 6.72 -37.25 4.39
C SER A 175 7.09 -37.25 5.88
N GLN A 176 8.03 -36.38 6.27
CA GLN A 176 8.46 -36.22 7.67
C GLN A 176 7.33 -35.65 8.54
N LEU A 177 6.64 -34.59 8.08
CA LEU A 177 5.52 -33.99 8.82
C LEU A 177 4.42 -35.03 9.07
N LYS A 178 4.07 -35.84 8.06
CA LYS A 178 3.08 -36.90 8.21
C LYS A 178 3.49 -37.98 9.20
N GLN A 179 4.78 -38.36 9.19
CA GLN A 179 5.30 -39.37 10.12
C GLN A 179 5.23 -38.85 11.56
N VAL A 180 5.83 -37.68 11.81
CA VAL A 180 5.89 -37.07 13.15
C VAL A 180 4.50 -36.70 13.65
N ARG A 181 3.59 -36.24 12.78
CA ARG A 181 2.18 -35.99 13.16
C ARG A 181 1.51 -37.25 13.67
N LYS A 182 1.63 -38.37 12.94
CA LYS A 182 1.01 -39.66 13.35
C LYS A 182 1.61 -40.19 14.65
N GLU A 183 2.91 -40.00 14.86
CA GLU A 183 3.58 -40.37 16.12
C GLU A 183 3.07 -39.49 17.28
N ALA A 184 2.97 -38.17 17.08
CA ALA A 184 2.41 -37.25 18.06
C ALA A 184 0.93 -37.52 18.37
N GLU A 185 0.10 -37.88 17.38
CA GLU A 185 -1.29 -38.27 17.59
C GLU A 185 -1.40 -39.51 18.48
N ARG A 186 -0.56 -40.53 18.23
CA ARG A 186 -0.51 -41.75 19.05
C ARG A 186 -0.08 -41.45 20.49
N GLU A 187 0.95 -40.62 20.70
CA GLU A 187 1.39 -40.24 22.04
C GLU A 187 0.30 -39.47 22.83
N ILE A 188 -0.48 -38.64 22.14
CA ILE A 188 -1.61 -37.92 22.74
C ILE A 188 -2.74 -38.88 23.10
N GLU A 189 -3.05 -39.87 22.25
CA GLU A 189 -4.09 -40.87 22.48
C GLU A 189 -3.73 -41.87 23.58
N ASP A 190 -2.50 -42.39 23.56
CA ASP A 190 -2.02 -43.39 24.51
C ASP A 190 -1.68 -42.78 25.88
N GLY A 191 -1.53 -41.44 25.96
CA GLY A 191 -1.18 -40.72 27.19
C GLY A 191 0.18 -41.11 27.78
N ARG A 192 0.99 -41.83 27.01
CA ARG A 192 2.33 -42.30 27.37
C ARG A 192 3.31 -41.68 26.40
N ILE A 193 4.31 -40.99 26.95
CA ILE A 193 5.50 -40.57 26.20
C ILE A 193 6.13 -41.88 25.69
N GLY A 194 6.35 -41.99 24.37
CA GLY A 194 6.98 -43.16 23.78
C GLY A 194 8.38 -43.40 24.37
N SER A 195 9.02 -44.51 24.03
CA SER A 195 10.38 -44.84 24.47
C SER A 195 11.49 -43.88 23.97
N SER A 196 11.12 -42.83 23.26
CA SER A 196 12.01 -41.79 22.73
C SER A 196 12.34 -40.77 23.82
N GLU A 197 13.60 -40.32 23.92
CA GLU A 197 14.03 -39.33 24.92
C GLU A 197 13.40 -37.93 24.70
N ILE A 198 12.94 -37.63 23.48
CA ILE A 198 12.29 -36.37 23.09
C ILE A 198 10.82 -36.65 22.72
N PRO A 199 9.83 -35.90 23.23
CA PRO A 199 8.43 -36.04 22.84
C PRO A 199 8.24 -35.75 21.34
N ALA A 200 7.45 -36.56 20.62
CA ALA A 200 7.24 -36.38 19.17
C ALA A 200 6.65 -35.00 18.82
N ILE A 201 5.97 -34.37 19.78
CA ILE A 201 5.44 -33.01 19.67
C ILE A 201 6.55 -31.94 19.61
N GLU A 202 7.68 -32.14 20.29
CA GLU A 202 8.81 -31.22 20.21
C GLU A 202 9.51 -31.32 18.86
N ASP A 203 9.66 -32.55 18.35
CA ASP A 203 10.15 -32.78 16.98
C ASP A 203 9.23 -32.13 15.94
N LEU A 204 7.90 -32.21 16.13
CA LEU A 204 6.94 -31.54 15.27
C LEU A 204 7.11 -30.02 15.28
N ARG A 205 7.34 -29.43 16.47
CA ARG A 205 7.61 -27.99 16.60
C ARG A 205 8.90 -27.60 15.90
N ALA A 206 9.99 -28.33 16.10
CA ALA A 206 11.26 -28.07 15.43
C ALA A 206 11.12 -28.14 13.90
N LEU A 207 10.38 -29.13 13.39
CA LEU A 207 10.12 -29.28 11.96
C LEU A 207 9.24 -28.14 11.41
N LEU A 208 8.23 -27.71 12.16
CA LEU A 208 7.39 -26.56 11.81
C LEU A 208 8.19 -25.26 11.79
N GLU A 209 9.10 -25.02 12.74
CA GLU A 209 9.98 -23.85 12.73
C GLU A 209 10.92 -23.84 11.52
N ALA A 210 11.35 -25.02 11.05
CA ALA A 210 12.19 -25.14 9.87
C ALA A 210 11.41 -24.86 8.57
N CYS A 211 10.17 -25.32 8.47
CA CYS A 211 9.40 -25.28 7.22
C CYS A 211 8.45 -24.08 7.08
N VAL A 212 7.95 -23.50 8.18
CA VAL A 212 7.04 -22.34 8.15
C VAL A 212 7.85 -21.06 8.07
N LYS A 213 8.33 -20.77 6.86
CA LYS A 213 9.10 -19.57 6.51
C LYS A 213 8.49 -18.92 5.28
N ASN A 214 8.72 -17.62 5.12
CA ASN A 214 8.31 -16.90 3.93
C ASN A 214 8.85 -17.57 2.65
N ASN A 215 7.97 -17.93 1.71
CA ASN A 215 8.30 -18.61 0.46
C ASN A 215 9.21 -19.86 0.61
N PHE A 216 8.97 -20.70 1.62
CA PHE A 216 9.71 -21.95 1.82
C PHE A 216 9.71 -22.82 0.54
N ALA A 217 10.90 -23.25 0.11
CA ALA A 217 11.13 -24.07 -1.09
C ALA A 217 10.48 -23.52 -2.40
N GLY A 218 10.13 -22.23 -2.47
CA GLY A 218 9.49 -21.64 -3.65
C GLY A 218 7.99 -21.92 -3.78
N VAL A 219 7.31 -22.43 -2.75
CA VAL A 219 5.88 -22.76 -2.75
C VAL A 219 4.99 -21.57 -3.10
N GLU A 220 5.41 -20.36 -2.73
CA GLU A 220 4.67 -19.12 -2.94
C GLU A 220 5.13 -18.39 -4.20
N ASN A 221 5.89 -19.05 -5.08
CA ASN A 221 6.27 -18.47 -6.34
C ASN A 221 5.03 -18.32 -7.26
N PRO A 222 4.69 -17.09 -7.72
CA PRO A 222 3.53 -16.85 -8.58
C PRO A 222 3.53 -17.68 -9.87
N ARG A 223 4.71 -18.16 -10.31
CA ARG A 223 4.89 -19.05 -11.46
C ARG A 223 4.12 -20.36 -11.30
N VAL A 224 4.14 -20.96 -10.11
CA VAL A 224 3.49 -22.25 -9.85
C VAL A 224 1.97 -22.12 -10.03
N TYR A 225 1.40 -20.98 -9.66
CA TYR A 225 -0.03 -20.73 -9.83
C TYR A 225 -0.40 -20.17 -11.22
N SER A 226 0.56 -20.00 -12.14
CA SER A 226 0.32 -19.37 -13.44
C SER A 226 -0.02 -20.35 -14.56
N GLU A 227 0.16 -21.66 -14.37
CA GLU A 227 -0.04 -22.67 -15.42
C GLU A 227 -1.47 -23.20 -15.53
N THR A 228 -2.30 -22.96 -14.51
CA THR A 228 -3.70 -23.42 -14.44
C THR A 228 -4.64 -22.27 -14.12
N TYR A 229 -5.93 -22.39 -14.50
CA TYR A 229 -6.95 -21.42 -14.09
C TYR A 229 -7.39 -21.67 -12.64
N SER A 230 -7.42 -22.93 -12.22
CA SER A 230 -7.77 -23.37 -10.86
C SER A 230 -6.57 -24.03 -10.17
N GLY A 231 -6.06 -23.39 -9.13
CA GLY A 231 -5.13 -23.99 -8.18
C GLY A 231 -3.67 -24.07 -8.60
N THR A 232 -3.01 -25.08 -8.06
CA THR A 232 -1.57 -25.28 -8.09
C THR A 232 -1.27 -26.78 -8.19
N LYS A 233 0.00 -27.16 -8.09
CA LYS A 233 0.46 -28.54 -8.00
C LYS A 233 -0.18 -29.25 -6.80
N GLU A 234 -0.51 -30.53 -6.95
CA GLU A 234 -1.09 -31.34 -5.87
C GLU A 234 -0.15 -31.44 -4.67
N LEU A 235 1.16 -31.64 -4.91
CA LEU A 235 2.19 -31.65 -3.87
C LEU A 235 2.23 -30.36 -3.03
N VAL A 236 2.07 -29.20 -3.68
CA VAL A 236 2.04 -27.91 -2.98
C VAL A 236 0.81 -27.81 -2.09
N GLN A 237 -0.36 -28.23 -2.61
CA GLN A 237 -1.60 -28.23 -1.84
C GLN A 237 -1.49 -29.18 -0.63
N GLU A 238 -0.93 -30.37 -0.84
CA GLU A 238 -0.69 -31.36 0.20
C GLU A 238 0.23 -30.83 1.30
N TYR A 239 1.30 -30.13 0.94
CA TYR A 239 2.18 -29.47 1.90
C TYR A 239 1.45 -28.42 2.76
N ILE A 240 0.65 -27.55 2.13
CA ILE A 240 -0.11 -26.52 2.85
C ILE A 240 -1.13 -27.14 3.80
N ASP A 241 -1.83 -28.18 3.35
CA ASP A 241 -2.83 -28.89 4.14
C ASP A 241 -2.20 -29.63 5.33
N GLU A 242 -1.04 -30.26 5.11
CA GLU A 242 -0.29 -30.97 6.14
C GLU A 242 0.29 -30.01 7.18
N VAL A 243 0.92 -28.90 6.76
CA VAL A 243 1.41 -27.85 7.68
C VAL A 243 0.26 -27.29 8.51
N HIS A 244 -0.88 -26.98 7.89
CA HIS A 244 -2.05 -26.51 8.62
C HIS A 244 -2.52 -27.52 9.67
N ALA A 245 -2.59 -28.81 9.32
CA ALA A 245 -2.99 -29.86 10.26
C ALA A 245 -2.00 -29.98 11.45
N CYS A 246 -0.69 -29.95 11.19
CA CYS A 246 0.34 -30.00 12.21
C CYS A 246 0.28 -28.78 13.16
N VAL A 247 0.06 -27.58 12.62
CA VAL A 247 -0.12 -26.35 13.41
C VAL A 247 -1.35 -26.46 14.31
N GLN A 248 -2.47 -27.00 13.80
CA GLN A 248 -3.67 -27.23 14.61
C GLN A 248 -3.45 -28.28 15.71
N LEU A 249 -2.65 -29.31 15.46
CA LEU A 249 -2.30 -30.32 16.46
C LEU A 249 -1.52 -29.70 17.62
N VAL A 250 -0.48 -28.90 17.34
CA VAL A 250 0.30 -28.19 18.37
C VAL A 250 -0.57 -27.23 19.18
N LEU A 251 -1.51 -26.55 18.51
CA LEU A 251 -2.44 -25.62 19.16
C LEU A 251 -3.35 -26.34 20.19
N ASN A 252 -3.96 -27.45 19.78
CA ASN A 252 -4.94 -28.17 20.58
C ASN A 252 -4.31 -29.04 21.69
N ASN A 253 -3.01 -29.31 21.61
CA ASN A 253 -2.33 -30.14 22.59
C ASN A 253 -2.27 -29.46 23.97
N LYS A 254 -2.79 -30.10 25.02
CA LYS A 254 -2.80 -29.55 26.39
C LYS A 254 -1.51 -29.79 27.18
N GLN A 255 -0.61 -30.63 26.69
CA GLN A 255 0.63 -31.00 27.38
C GLN A 255 1.68 -29.88 27.35
N ILE A 256 1.64 -29.01 26.33
CA ILE A 256 2.57 -27.87 26.22
C ILE A 256 2.04 -26.69 27.03
N ASP A 257 2.91 -26.09 27.82
CA ASP A 257 2.64 -24.85 28.53
C ASP A 257 2.25 -23.70 27.58
N GLN A 258 1.35 -22.84 28.06
CA GLN A 258 0.75 -21.79 27.25
C GLN A 258 1.77 -20.70 26.87
N ASP A 259 2.72 -20.36 27.75
CA ASP A 259 3.77 -19.38 27.45
C ASP A 259 4.73 -19.93 26.36
N THR A 260 5.02 -21.23 26.42
CA THR A 260 5.86 -21.90 25.43
C THR A 260 5.19 -21.94 24.06
N LYS A 261 3.88 -22.22 24.00
CA LYS A 261 3.10 -22.11 22.77
C LYS A 261 3.09 -20.69 22.21
N TYR A 262 2.92 -19.69 23.07
CA TYR A 262 2.93 -18.30 22.64
C TYR A 262 4.26 -17.90 22.00
N GLN A 263 5.39 -18.29 22.60
CA GLN A 263 6.72 -18.04 22.03
C GLN A 263 6.91 -18.75 20.69
N PHE A 264 6.47 -20.00 20.59
CA PHE A 264 6.49 -20.77 19.33
C PHE A 264 5.68 -20.07 18.23
N PHE A 265 4.40 -19.75 18.47
CA PHE A 265 3.57 -19.08 17.46
C PHE A 265 4.06 -17.67 17.13
N LYS A 266 4.67 -16.97 18.10
CA LYS A 266 5.30 -15.67 17.84
C LYS A 266 6.51 -15.81 16.92
N HIS A 267 7.32 -16.85 17.10
CA HIS A 267 8.45 -17.15 16.22
C HIS A 267 7.97 -17.51 14.80
N LEU A 268 6.91 -18.32 14.69
CA LEU A 268 6.29 -18.64 13.40
C LEU A 268 5.74 -17.39 12.71
N ASP A 269 5.05 -16.50 13.42
CA ASP A 269 4.53 -15.24 12.88
C ASP A 269 5.65 -14.34 12.37
N THR A 270 6.77 -14.25 13.10
CA THR A 270 7.93 -13.46 12.66
C THR A 270 8.60 -14.03 11.41
N ASN A 271 8.70 -15.35 11.27
CA ASN A 271 9.38 -15.99 10.13
C ASN A 271 8.49 -16.13 8.89
N PHE A 272 7.20 -16.39 9.09
CA PHE A 272 6.23 -16.49 8.00
C PHE A 272 5.90 -15.09 7.47
N GLY A 273 5.60 -14.14 8.36
CA GLY A 273 5.16 -12.79 8.05
C GLY A 273 3.68 -12.70 7.68
N ARG A 274 3.21 -11.46 7.59
CA ARG A 274 1.78 -11.12 7.42
C ARG A 274 1.43 -10.76 5.98
N THR A 275 0.15 -10.83 5.68
CA THR A 275 -0.42 -10.46 4.38
C THR A 275 -1.03 -9.06 4.41
N ALA A 276 -0.77 -8.25 3.37
CA ALA A 276 -1.39 -6.93 3.20
C ALA A 276 -2.08 -6.77 1.84
N LEU A 277 -3.24 -6.11 1.84
CA LEU A 277 -3.94 -5.65 0.64
C LEU A 277 -3.54 -4.22 0.32
N CYS A 278 -2.97 -4.00 -0.87
CA CYS A 278 -2.53 -2.70 -1.35
C CYS A 278 -3.42 -2.19 -2.48
N LEU A 279 -4.15 -1.12 -2.22
CA LEU A 279 -5.04 -0.46 -3.17
C LEU A 279 -4.33 0.76 -3.77
N SER A 280 -3.90 0.64 -5.02
CA SER A 280 -3.21 1.71 -5.76
C SER A 280 -4.15 2.87 -6.13
N GLY A 281 -3.55 4.02 -6.40
CA GLY A 281 -4.23 5.14 -7.05
C GLY A 281 -4.77 4.82 -8.45
N GLY A 282 -5.50 5.78 -9.03
CA GLY A 282 -6.02 5.65 -10.40
C GLY A 282 -7.25 6.49 -10.73
N ALA A 283 -7.51 7.56 -9.98
CA ALA A 283 -8.74 8.36 -10.11
C ALA A 283 -10.00 7.47 -10.08
N THR A 284 -10.96 7.63 -11.00
CA THR A 284 -12.21 6.82 -11.00
C THR A 284 -11.96 5.33 -11.22
N PHE A 285 -10.79 4.91 -11.74
CA PHE A 285 -10.44 3.49 -11.85
C PHE A 285 -10.30 2.83 -10.47
N ALA A 286 -10.13 3.61 -9.39
CA ALA A 286 -10.18 3.11 -8.02
C ALA A 286 -11.49 2.36 -7.70
N TYR A 287 -12.60 2.62 -8.41
CA TYR A 287 -13.86 1.92 -8.16
C TYR A 287 -13.83 0.43 -8.55
N TYR A 288 -12.85 0.00 -9.37
CA TYR A 288 -12.62 -1.44 -9.58
C TYR A 288 -12.19 -2.15 -8.29
N HIS A 289 -11.54 -1.44 -7.34
CA HIS A 289 -11.14 -2.00 -6.06
C HIS A 289 -12.34 -2.47 -5.24
N PHE A 290 -13.52 -1.85 -5.37
CA PHE A 290 -14.72 -2.34 -4.70
C PHE A 290 -15.05 -3.78 -5.10
N GLY A 291 -14.86 -4.13 -6.38
CA GLY A 291 -15.06 -5.49 -6.85
C GLY A 291 -14.01 -6.47 -6.34
N VAL A 292 -12.75 -6.03 -6.26
CA VAL A 292 -11.65 -6.83 -5.70
C VAL A 292 -11.89 -7.10 -4.21
N VAL A 293 -12.19 -6.07 -3.44
CA VAL A 293 -12.52 -6.18 -2.01
C VAL A 293 -13.73 -7.08 -1.82
N LYS A 294 -14.78 -6.90 -2.62
CA LYS A 294 -15.98 -7.74 -2.56
C LYS A 294 -15.65 -9.21 -2.79
N ALA A 295 -14.86 -9.54 -3.80
CA ALA A 295 -14.46 -10.92 -4.06
C ALA A 295 -13.61 -11.51 -2.92
N LEU A 296 -12.73 -10.72 -2.29
CA LEU A 296 -11.95 -11.19 -1.13
C LEU A 296 -12.83 -11.36 0.11
N LEU A 297 -13.78 -10.46 0.32
CA LEU A 297 -14.74 -10.47 1.43
C LEU A 297 -15.71 -11.64 1.33
N ASP A 298 -16.31 -11.86 0.15
CA ASP A 298 -17.27 -12.94 -0.10
C ASP A 298 -16.65 -14.35 0.04
N ASN A 299 -15.32 -14.45 0.05
CA ASN A 299 -14.57 -15.70 0.17
C ASN A 299 -13.72 -15.76 1.45
N ASP A 300 -13.98 -14.88 2.42
CA ASP A 300 -13.31 -14.82 3.73
C ASP A 300 -11.76 -14.77 3.66
N VAL A 301 -11.24 -14.09 2.63
CA VAL A 301 -9.80 -13.92 2.37
C VAL A 301 -9.35 -12.46 2.31
N LEU A 302 -10.13 -11.56 2.91
CA LEU A 302 -9.75 -10.16 3.05
C LEU A 302 -8.68 -10.01 4.14
N PRO A 303 -7.46 -9.54 3.82
CA PRO A 303 -6.40 -9.37 4.82
C PRO A 303 -6.72 -8.30 5.86
N GLU A 304 -6.21 -8.45 7.08
CA GLU A 304 -6.37 -7.46 8.15
C GLU A 304 -5.62 -6.15 7.87
N ILE A 305 -4.50 -6.21 7.15
CA ILE A 305 -3.66 -5.04 6.84
C ILE A 305 -4.07 -4.51 5.47
N ILE A 306 -4.56 -3.27 5.43
CA ILE A 306 -5.03 -2.61 4.22
C ILE A 306 -4.24 -1.32 4.04
N THR A 307 -3.64 -1.14 2.88
CA THR A 307 -3.03 0.13 2.47
C THR A 307 -3.76 0.71 1.29
N GLY A 308 -3.88 2.03 1.25
CA GLY A 308 -4.44 2.75 0.11
C GLY A 308 -3.67 4.02 -0.20
N THR A 309 -3.60 4.34 -1.48
CA THR A 309 -3.00 5.58 -2.00
C THR A 309 -3.99 6.28 -2.92
N SER A 310 -4.13 7.60 -2.82
CA SER A 310 -5.03 8.40 -3.65
C SER A 310 -6.47 7.85 -3.64
N GLY A 311 -7.09 7.60 -4.80
CA GLY A 311 -8.41 6.95 -4.88
C GLY A 311 -8.49 5.58 -4.17
N GLY A 312 -7.38 4.84 -4.07
CA GLY A 312 -7.31 3.59 -3.29
C GLY A 312 -7.40 3.82 -1.78
N ALA A 313 -6.96 4.98 -1.28
CA ALA A 313 -7.12 5.37 0.13
C ALA A 313 -8.58 5.60 0.52
N LEU A 314 -9.39 6.13 -0.41
CA LEU A 314 -10.84 6.27 -0.21
C LEU A 314 -11.51 4.91 0.00
N VAL A 315 -11.18 3.94 -0.86
CA VAL A 315 -11.71 2.56 -0.75
C VAL A 315 -11.17 1.89 0.51
N ALA A 316 -9.88 2.02 0.81
CA ALA A 316 -9.29 1.48 2.03
C ALA A 316 -9.94 2.06 3.30
N GLY A 317 -10.24 3.37 3.32
CA GLY A 317 -10.95 4.04 4.41
C GLY A 317 -12.37 3.50 4.60
N LEU A 318 -13.10 3.23 3.51
CA LEU A 318 -14.40 2.57 3.58
C LEU A 318 -14.30 1.18 4.23
N VAL A 319 -13.32 0.39 3.81
CA VAL A 319 -13.14 -1.00 4.25
C VAL A 319 -12.65 -1.10 5.69
N ALA A 320 -11.79 -0.18 6.14
CA ALA A 320 -11.22 -0.23 7.48
C ALA A 320 -12.14 0.35 8.57
N THR A 321 -13.12 1.19 8.21
CA THR A 321 -14.03 1.85 9.18
C THR A 321 -15.33 1.09 9.44
N ARG A 322 -15.61 0.05 8.64
CA ARG A 322 -16.86 -0.72 8.68
C ARG A 322 -16.62 -2.21 8.89
N THR A 323 -17.56 -2.89 9.52
CA THR A 323 -17.49 -4.35 9.75
C THR A 323 -17.74 -5.14 8.47
N ASP A 324 -17.42 -6.44 8.45
CA ASP A 324 -17.64 -7.30 7.27
C ASP A 324 -19.11 -7.32 6.83
N GLU A 325 -20.04 -7.39 7.78
CA GLU A 325 -21.47 -7.39 7.49
C GLU A 325 -21.96 -6.04 6.93
N GLU A 326 -21.46 -4.92 7.48
CA GLU A 326 -21.73 -3.59 6.93
C GLU A 326 -21.19 -3.45 5.49
N LEU A 327 -20.00 -4.01 5.21
CA LEU A 327 -19.38 -3.95 3.88
C LEU A 327 -20.14 -4.78 2.84
N LYS A 328 -20.62 -5.98 3.19
CA LYS A 328 -21.44 -6.81 2.30
C LYS A 328 -22.69 -6.07 1.82
N LEU A 329 -23.30 -5.24 2.69
CA LEU A 329 -24.46 -4.40 2.37
C LEU A 329 -24.11 -3.15 1.55
N LEU A 330 -22.86 -2.67 1.59
CA LEU A 330 -22.44 -1.42 0.94
C LEU A 330 -21.78 -1.63 -0.42
N LEU A 331 -21.18 -2.80 -0.67
CA LEU A 331 -20.50 -3.13 -1.94
C LEU A 331 -21.52 -3.56 -3.02
N VAL A 332 -22.46 -2.65 -3.31
CA VAL A 332 -23.54 -2.79 -4.28
C VAL A 332 -23.52 -1.61 -5.27
N PRO A 333 -24.09 -1.78 -6.49
CA PRO A 333 -24.20 -0.73 -7.50
C PRO A 333 -24.82 0.59 -7.00
N ALA A 334 -25.76 0.53 -6.05
CA ALA A 334 -26.37 1.70 -5.42
C ALA A 334 -25.34 2.68 -4.83
N LEU A 335 -24.15 2.21 -4.44
CA LEU A 335 -23.05 3.05 -3.91
C LEU A 335 -22.68 4.20 -4.85
N ALA A 336 -22.92 4.05 -6.15
CA ALA A 336 -22.73 5.10 -7.15
C ALA A 336 -23.43 6.42 -6.78
N HIS A 337 -24.60 6.36 -6.12
CA HIS A 337 -25.35 7.56 -5.72
C HIS A 337 -24.64 8.42 -4.67
N ARG A 338 -23.69 7.86 -3.91
CA ARG A 338 -22.86 8.57 -2.92
C ARG A 338 -21.50 9.01 -3.47
N ILE A 339 -21.09 8.48 -4.62
CA ILE A 339 -19.84 8.89 -5.29
C ILE A 339 -20.15 10.14 -6.13
N ARG A 340 -20.05 11.32 -5.52
CA ARG A 340 -20.39 12.63 -6.14
C ARG A 340 -19.19 13.57 -6.26
N ALA A 341 -18.01 13.00 -6.46
CA ALA A 341 -16.75 13.74 -6.43
C ALA A 341 -16.66 14.79 -7.56
N CYS A 342 -17.37 14.57 -8.67
CA CYS A 342 -17.35 15.37 -9.89
C CYS A 342 -18.75 15.92 -10.26
N HIS A 343 -19.60 16.22 -9.27
CA HIS A 343 -21.00 16.59 -9.54
C HIS A 343 -21.19 18.01 -10.10
N GLU A 344 -20.19 18.89 -10.00
CA GLU A 344 -20.30 20.27 -10.49
C GLU A 344 -20.10 20.39 -12.00
N GLY A 345 -20.61 21.46 -12.61
CA GLY A 345 -20.46 21.71 -14.04
C GLY A 345 -19.06 22.16 -14.47
N LEU A 346 -18.70 21.89 -15.73
CA LEU A 346 -17.41 22.26 -16.35
C LEU A 346 -17.08 23.76 -16.21
N ALA A 347 -18.08 24.65 -16.26
CA ALA A 347 -17.89 26.09 -16.14
C ALA A 347 -17.42 26.50 -14.74
N THR A 348 -17.98 25.88 -13.69
CA THR A 348 -17.58 26.10 -12.30
C THR A 348 -16.14 25.64 -12.08
N TRP A 349 -15.78 24.47 -12.62
CA TRP A 349 -14.40 23.97 -12.57
C TRP A 349 -13.41 24.88 -13.27
N ALA A 350 -13.72 25.34 -14.48
CA ALA A 350 -12.82 26.22 -15.24
C ALA A 350 -12.55 27.54 -14.49
N ASN A 351 -13.60 28.15 -13.92
CA ASN A 351 -13.47 29.36 -13.12
C ASN A 351 -12.66 29.11 -11.83
N ARG A 352 -12.92 28.00 -11.12
CA ARG A 352 -12.16 27.64 -9.92
C ARG A 352 -10.70 27.35 -10.23
N TRP A 353 -10.43 26.58 -11.27
CA TRP A 353 -9.08 26.25 -11.71
C TRP A 353 -8.29 27.50 -12.07
N TRP A 354 -8.93 28.46 -12.76
CA TRP A 354 -8.30 29.76 -13.08
C TRP A 354 -7.96 30.59 -11.82
N ARG A 355 -8.82 30.55 -10.79
CA ARG A 355 -8.61 31.34 -9.55
C ARG A 355 -7.67 30.69 -8.54
N THR A 356 -7.77 29.38 -8.38
CA THR A 356 -7.16 28.64 -7.26
C THR A 356 -6.14 27.58 -7.71
N GLY A 357 -6.10 27.25 -9.00
CA GLY A 357 -5.28 26.16 -9.53
C GLY A 357 -5.83 24.75 -9.27
N ALA A 358 -6.96 24.62 -8.56
CA ALA A 358 -7.61 23.34 -8.26
C ALA A 358 -8.91 23.17 -9.04
N ARG A 359 -9.20 21.92 -9.42
CA ARG A 359 -10.45 21.53 -10.07
C ARG A 359 -11.57 21.37 -9.04
N PHE A 360 -11.31 20.61 -7.98
CA PHE A 360 -12.29 20.28 -6.95
C PHE A 360 -12.24 21.24 -5.76
N ASP A 361 -13.40 21.43 -5.11
CA ASP A 361 -13.46 22.12 -3.84
C ASP A 361 -13.02 21.18 -2.69
N THR A 362 -12.07 21.65 -1.89
CA THR A 362 -11.51 20.90 -0.76
C THR A 362 -12.53 20.62 0.33
N LEU A 363 -13.46 21.55 0.58
CA LEU A 363 -14.44 21.41 1.66
C LEU A 363 -15.56 20.44 1.30
N ASP A 364 -16.08 20.54 0.07
CA ASP A 364 -17.07 19.59 -0.43
C ASP A 364 -16.48 18.16 -0.50
N TRP A 365 -15.26 18.00 -1.00
CA TRP A 365 -14.59 16.70 -0.98
C TRP A 365 -14.35 16.16 0.43
N ALA A 366 -14.02 17.01 1.40
CA ALA A 366 -13.90 16.60 2.80
C ALA A 366 -15.23 16.05 3.34
N ARG A 367 -16.36 16.73 3.05
CA ARG A 367 -17.71 16.25 3.43
C ARG A 367 -18.01 14.89 2.81
N GLN A 368 -17.73 14.71 1.52
CA GLN A 368 -17.95 13.44 0.85
C GLN A 368 -17.06 12.32 1.41
N CYS A 369 -15.76 12.57 1.58
CA CYS A 369 -14.80 11.62 2.14
C CYS A 369 -15.15 11.22 3.58
N ALA A 370 -15.73 12.14 4.37
CA ALA A 370 -16.18 11.85 5.72
C ALA A 370 -17.25 10.75 5.75
N TRP A 371 -18.18 10.70 4.78
CA TRP A 371 -19.16 9.60 4.72
C TRP A 371 -18.50 8.24 4.47
N PHE A 372 -17.48 8.20 3.59
CA PHE A 372 -16.67 6.99 3.36
C PHE A 372 -15.88 6.58 4.61
N CYS A 373 -15.48 7.53 5.46
CA CYS A 373 -14.74 7.25 6.69
C CYS A 373 -15.62 7.19 7.95
N ARG A 374 -16.95 7.18 7.82
CA ARG A 374 -17.90 7.19 8.96
C ARG A 374 -17.73 8.41 9.89
N GLY A 375 -17.46 9.58 9.32
CA GLY A 375 -17.23 10.84 10.01
C GLY A 375 -15.76 11.11 10.27
N SER A 376 -15.48 11.90 11.30
CA SER A 376 -14.13 12.23 11.76
C SER A 376 -13.51 11.13 12.62
N THR A 377 -13.60 9.88 12.14
CA THR A 377 -12.96 8.73 12.78
C THR A 377 -11.44 8.83 12.66
N THR A 378 -10.75 8.46 13.74
CA THR A 378 -9.28 8.39 13.74
C THR A 378 -8.77 7.01 13.34
N PHE A 379 -7.49 6.90 12.97
CA PHE A 379 -6.88 5.59 12.69
C PHE A 379 -6.96 4.62 13.88
N ARG A 380 -6.86 5.14 15.11
CA ARG A 380 -7.03 4.36 16.33
C ARG A 380 -8.47 3.87 16.50
N GLU A 381 -9.45 4.77 16.38
CA GLU A 381 -10.88 4.43 16.52
C GLU A 381 -11.34 3.40 15.47
N ALA A 382 -10.87 3.53 14.23
CA ALA A 382 -11.18 2.55 13.17
C ALA A 382 -10.61 1.16 13.49
N TYR A 383 -9.37 1.12 13.98
CA TYR A 383 -8.71 -0.11 14.38
C TYR A 383 -9.40 -0.81 15.55
N GLU A 384 -9.83 -0.06 16.57
CA GLU A 384 -10.56 -0.60 17.72
C GLU A 384 -11.92 -1.16 17.34
N ARG A 385 -12.58 -0.54 16.37
CA ARG A 385 -13.90 -0.97 15.87
C ARG A 385 -13.82 -2.24 15.03
N THR A 386 -12.88 -2.33 14.09
CA THR A 386 -12.88 -3.40 13.07
C THR A 386 -11.74 -4.40 13.21
N GLY A 387 -10.69 -4.07 13.97
CA GLY A 387 -9.44 -4.84 14.04
C GLY A 387 -8.54 -4.69 12.81
N ARG A 388 -8.99 -3.97 11.77
CA ARG A 388 -8.23 -3.79 10.51
C ARG A 388 -7.24 -2.65 10.62
N ILE A 389 -6.04 -2.90 10.11
CA ILE A 389 -4.93 -1.95 10.13
C ILE A 389 -4.98 -1.13 8.84
N LEU A 390 -5.47 0.10 8.93
CA LEU A 390 -5.47 1.05 7.82
C LEU A 390 -4.12 1.76 7.70
N ASN A 391 -3.60 1.80 6.48
CA ASN A 391 -2.41 2.56 6.11
C ASN A 391 -2.71 3.49 4.94
N VAL A 392 -2.36 4.76 5.07
CA VAL A 392 -2.52 5.77 4.01
C VAL A 392 -1.19 6.46 3.76
N SER A 393 -0.76 6.49 2.50
CA SER A 393 0.49 7.16 2.11
C SER A 393 0.25 8.66 1.87
N CYS A 394 1.04 9.51 2.51
CA CYS A 394 0.97 10.96 2.34
C CYS A 394 2.38 11.52 2.06
N VAL A 395 2.50 12.33 1.01
CA VAL A 395 3.76 12.99 0.65
C VAL A 395 3.67 14.45 1.13
N PRO A 396 4.66 14.96 1.89
CA PRO A 396 4.64 16.37 2.29
C PRO A 396 4.79 17.30 1.07
N SER A 397 4.27 18.52 1.16
CA SER A 397 4.41 19.52 0.09
C SER A 397 5.86 19.94 -0.12
N ASP A 398 6.62 19.96 0.99
CA ASP A 398 8.05 20.23 1.06
C ASP A 398 8.87 19.04 0.53
N PRO A 399 9.72 19.24 -0.50
CA PRO A 399 10.54 18.19 -1.09
C PRO A 399 11.50 17.52 -0.10
N HIS A 400 12.01 18.23 0.90
CA HIS A 400 13.01 17.70 1.82
C HIS A 400 12.42 16.85 2.94
N SER A 401 11.11 16.94 3.14
CA SER A 401 10.42 16.18 4.17
C SER A 401 10.15 14.73 3.69
N PRO A 402 10.34 13.73 4.57
CA PRO A 402 10.11 12.32 4.23
C PRO A 402 8.62 12.02 4.06
N THR A 403 8.31 11.01 3.27
CA THR A 403 6.92 10.52 3.14
C THR A 403 6.47 9.86 4.43
N ILE A 404 5.21 10.03 4.80
CA ILE A 404 4.63 9.40 5.98
C ILE A 404 3.63 8.34 5.54
N LEU A 405 3.69 7.17 6.19
CA LEU A 405 2.64 6.18 6.15
C LEU A 405 1.77 6.36 7.40
N ALA A 406 0.63 7.02 7.23
CA ALA A 406 -0.31 7.28 8.32
C ALA A 406 -1.05 5.99 8.68
N ASN A 407 -0.90 5.54 9.92
CA ASN A 407 -1.58 4.39 10.49
C ASN A 407 -1.83 4.55 12.00
N TYR A 408 -2.40 3.53 12.64
CA TYR A 408 -2.68 3.56 14.08
C TYR A 408 -1.41 3.55 14.97
N LEU A 409 -0.25 3.15 14.43
CA LEU A 409 1.02 3.14 15.15
C LEU A 409 1.76 4.48 15.07
N THR A 410 1.80 5.07 13.89
CA THR A 410 2.55 6.29 13.55
C THR A 410 1.73 7.55 13.81
N SER A 411 0.41 7.50 13.59
CA SER A 411 -0.49 8.65 13.62
C SER A 411 -1.88 8.25 14.14
N PRO A 412 -2.00 7.75 15.39
CA PRO A 412 -3.24 7.19 15.92
C PRO A 412 -4.41 8.18 15.94
N ASP A 413 -4.13 9.45 16.26
CA ASP A 413 -5.16 10.48 16.46
C ASP A 413 -5.44 11.29 15.19
N CYS A 414 -4.80 10.93 14.07
CA CYS A 414 -5.05 11.53 12.77
C CYS A 414 -6.42 11.08 12.23
N VAL A 415 -7.16 12.02 11.65
CA VAL A 415 -8.50 11.78 11.11
C VAL A 415 -8.39 11.22 9.69
N ILE A 416 -9.06 10.10 9.44
CA ILE A 416 -8.87 9.30 8.21
C ILE A 416 -9.26 10.10 6.97
N TRP A 417 -10.40 10.80 6.96
CA TRP A 417 -10.83 11.55 5.76
C TRP A 417 -9.83 12.65 5.37
N SER A 418 -9.13 13.25 6.34
CA SER A 418 -8.10 14.26 6.06
C SER A 418 -6.84 13.63 5.43
N ALA A 419 -6.47 12.43 5.88
CA ALA A 419 -5.38 11.64 5.30
C ALA A 419 -5.71 11.13 3.89
N VAL A 420 -6.94 10.69 3.65
CA VAL A 420 -7.43 10.31 2.32
C VAL A 420 -7.37 11.51 1.37
N LEU A 421 -7.83 12.68 1.81
CA LEU A 421 -7.84 13.89 0.99
C LEU A 421 -6.41 14.37 0.67
N ALA A 422 -5.51 14.35 1.66
CA ALA A 422 -4.08 14.60 1.46
C ALA A 422 -3.45 13.61 0.47
N SER A 423 -3.77 12.31 0.61
CA SER A 423 -3.29 11.26 -0.28
C SER A 423 -3.87 11.37 -1.70
N ALA A 424 -5.01 12.04 -1.90
CA ALA A 424 -5.61 12.28 -3.21
C ALA A 424 -5.30 13.68 -3.78
N ALA A 425 -4.44 14.46 -3.11
CA ALA A 425 -4.13 15.84 -3.48
C ALA A 425 -3.14 15.94 -4.65
N VAL A 426 -3.60 15.57 -5.85
CA VAL A 426 -2.81 15.67 -7.09
C VAL A 426 -2.72 17.14 -7.53
N PRO A 427 -1.52 17.68 -7.79
CA PRO A 427 -1.37 19.04 -8.28
C PRO A 427 -2.22 19.30 -9.54
N GLY A 428 -3.01 20.36 -9.52
CA GLY A 428 -3.95 20.72 -10.59
C GLY A 428 -5.36 20.14 -10.45
N ILE A 429 -5.54 19.09 -9.66
CA ILE A 429 -6.86 18.53 -9.32
C ILE A 429 -7.33 19.07 -7.97
N LEU A 430 -6.48 18.95 -6.95
CA LEU A 430 -6.74 19.43 -5.60
C LEU A 430 -5.46 20.08 -5.05
N ASN A 431 -5.63 21.20 -4.35
CA ASN A 431 -4.50 21.90 -3.73
C ASN A 431 -3.95 21.09 -2.54
N PRO A 432 -2.67 21.30 -2.15
CA PRO A 432 -2.10 20.63 -0.98
C PRO A 432 -2.93 20.84 0.29
N VAL A 433 -3.17 19.75 1.02
CA VAL A 433 -4.13 19.69 2.15
C VAL A 433 -3.41 19.49 3.47
N VAL A 434 -3.95 20.06 4.55
CA VAL A 434 -3.44 19.86 5.92
C VAL A 434 -4.08 18.62 6.53
N LEU A 435 -3.27 17.75 7.13
CA LEU A 435 -3.76 16.62 7.92
C LEU A 435 -4.41 17.14 9.21
N MET A 436 -5.50 16.52 9.66
CA MET A 436 -6.21 16.91 10.88
C MET A 436 -6.05 15.83 11.95
N SER A 437 -5.87 16.24 13.20
CA SER A 437 -5.86 15.38 14.38
C SER A 437 -7.01 15.71 15.31
N LYS A 438 -7.50 14.68 15.99
CA LYS A 438 -8.52 14.81 17.03
C LYS A 438 -7.84 14.99 18.37
N LYS A 439 -8.13 16.09 19.06
CA LYS A 439 -7.68 16.35 20.43
C LYS A 439 -8.49 15.49 21.42
N ARG A 440 -8.00 15.41 22.67
CA ARG A 440 -8.70 14.75 23.78
C ARG A 440 -10.12 15.31 23.97
N ASP A 441 -10.28 16.62 23.78
CA ASP A 441 -11.57 17.33 23.86
C ASP A 441 -12.55 16.97 22.71
N GLY A 442 -12.19 16.03 21.83
CA GLY A 442 -12.97 15.65 20.65
C GLY A 442 -12.89 16.65 19.50
N THR A 443 -12.16 17.74 19.66
CA THR A 443 -12.07 18.80 18.66
C THR A 443 -10.94 18.60 17.65
N LEU A 444 -11.13 19.08 16.41
CA LEU A 444 -10.11 18.96 15.37
C LEU A 444 -9.07 20.08 15.43
N ALA A 445 -7.82 19.72 15.21
CA ALA A 445 -6.66 20.60 15.11
C ALA A 445 -5.74 20.14 13.97
N PRO A 446 -4.88 21.00 13.41
CA PRO A 446 -3.90 20.57 12.41
C PRO A 446 -2.94 19.54 13.02
N TYR A 447 -2.68 18.47 12.29
CA TYR A 447 -1.69 17.47 12.62
C TYR A 447 -0.28 18.02 12.35
N SER A 448 0.65 17.75 13.26
CA SER A 448 2.02 18.28 13.21
C SER A 448 2.03 19.83 13.17
N PHE A 449 3.06 20.47 12.63
CA PHE A 449 3.16 21.94 12.53
C PHE A 449 2.28 22.57 11.42
N GLY A 450 1.20 21.90 11.00
CA GLY A 450 0.33 22.39 9.93
C GLY A 450 0.96 22.34 8.54
N HIS A 451 1.90 21.42 8.31
CA HIS A 451 2.43 21.17 6.97
C HIS A 451 1.33 20.71 6.02
N LYS A 452 1.43 21.14 4.76
CA LYS A 452 0.54 20.70 3.70
C LYS A 452 1.08 19.43 3.06
N TRP A 453 0.19 18.62 2.54
CA TRP A 453 0.45 17.29 1.99
C TRP A 453 -0.13 17.19 0.59
N LYS A 454 0.49 16.34 -0.22
CA LYS A 454 0.21 16.05 -1.62
C LYS A 454 -0.02 14.55 -1.80
N ASP A 455 -0.47 14.17 -3.00
CA ASP A 455 -0.78 12.78 -3.35
C ASP A 455 0.40 11.82 -3.07
N GLY A 456 0.07 10.70 -2.41
CA GLY A 456 0.97 9.60 -2.10
C GLY A 456 1.65 8.97 -3.32
N SER A 457 0.92 8.88 -4.44
CA SER A 457 1.35 8.22 -5.68
C SER A 457 2.46 8.98 -6.41
N LEU A 458 2.75 10.24 -6.02
CA LEU A 458 3.84 11.01 -6.62
C LEU A 458 5.21 10.42 -6.29
N ARG A 459 5.36 9.84 -5.09
CA ARG A 459 6.63 9.23 -4.64
C ARG A 459 6.52 7.73 -4.41
N THR A 460 5.46 7.30 -3.72
CA THR A 460 5.31 5.91 -3.27
C THR A 460 3.86 5.47 -3.34
N ASP A 461 3.43 4.93 -4.48
CA ASP A 461 2.09 4.36 -4.64
C ASP A 461 1.88 3.13 -3.73
N ILE A 462 2.87 2.22 -3.65
CA ILE A 462 2.80 1.01 -2.83
C ILE A 462 3.99 0.97 -1.84
N PRO A 463 3.77 1.26 -0.56
CA PRO A 463 4.86 1.40 0.42
C PRO A 463 5.31 0.05 1.02
N ILE A 464 5.77 -0.89 0.17
CA ILE A 464 6.15 -2.27 0.59
C ILE A 464 7.19 -2.25 1.72
N LYS A 465 8.25 -1.44 1.60
CA LYS A 465 9.30 -1.34 2.63
C LYS A 465 8.76 -0.87 3.99
N ALA A 466 7.86 0.11 3.99
CA ALA A 466 7.26 0.62 5.23
C ALA A 466 6.27 -0.38 5.84
N LEU A 467 5.53 -1.13 5.02
CA LEU A 467 4.65 -2.21 5.50
C LEU A 467 5.45 -3.36 6.13
N ASN A 468 6.58 -3.72 5.51
CA ASN A 468 7.49 -4.71 6.07
C ASN A 468 8.04 -4.25 7.43
N LEU A 469 8.51 -2.99 7.51
CA LEU A 469 9.08 -2.44 8.75
C LEU A 469 8.05 -2.29 9.88
N HIS A 470 6.83 -1.82 9.60
CA HIS A 470 5.84 -1.59 10.63
C HIS A 470 5.07 -2.85 11.05
N PHE A 471 4.82 -3.79 10.13
CA PHE A 471 3.88 -4.89 10.34
C PHE A 471 4.39 -6.27 9.92
N ASN A 472 5.68 -6.41 9.62
CA ASN A 472 6.29 -7.65 9.15
C ASN A 472 5.55 -8.26 7.93
N VAL A 473 5.14 -7.40 6.99
CA VAL A 473 4.45 -7.83 5.77
C VAL A 473 5.48 -8.41 4.79
N HIS A 474 5.31 -9.69 4.45
CA HIS A 474 6.10 -10.37 3.43
C HIS A 474 5.28 -10.74 2.19
N PHE A 475 3.96 -10.85 2.33
CA PHE A 475 3.05 -11.17 1.23
C PHE A 475 2.15 -9.98 0.89
N THR A 476 2.26 -9.47 -0.33
CA THR A 476 1.49 -8.29 -0.76
C THR A 476 0.52 -8.63 -1.90
N ILE A 477 -0.75 -8.28 -1.69
CA ILE A 477 -1.81 -8.37 -2.69
C ILE A 477 -2.04 -6.96 -3.21
N VAL A 478 -1.54 -6.66 -4.41
CA VAL A 478 -1.65 -5.35 -5.03
C VAL A 478 -2.81 -5.34 -6.01
N SER A 479 -3.80 -4.49 -5.78
CA SER A 479 -4.80 -4.13 -6.79
C SER A 479 -4.31 -2.90 -7.52
N GLN A 480 -3.90 -3.06 -8.78
CA GLN A 480 -3.33 -1.97 -9.57
C GLN A 480 -4.32 -1.50 -10.64
N VAL A 481 -4.71 -0.24 -10.54
CA VAL A 481 -5.71 0.38 -11.43
C VAL A 481 -5.23 1.66 -12.09
N ASN A 482 -3.96 2.05 -11.85
CA ASN A 482 -3.36 3.22 -12.45
C ASN A 482 -3.45 3.20 -13.99
N PRO A 483 -4.10 4.20 -14.61
CA PRO A 483 -4.39 4.20 -16.05
C PRO A 483 -3.11 4.27 -16.89
N HIS A 484 -2.09 4.95 -16.39
CA HIS A 484 -0.82 5.14 -17.08
C HIS A 484 0.05 3.87 -17.12
N ILE A 485 -0.10 2.96 -16.15
CA ILE A 485 0.64 1.69 -16.09
C ILE A 485 -0.09 0.55 -16.79
N ASN A 486 -1.42 0.58 -16.77
CA ASN A 486 -2.26 -0.46 -17.38
C ASN A 486 -1.88 -0.72 -18.85
N LEU A 487 -1.48 0.32 -19.59
CA LEU A 487 -1.02 0.19 -20.97
C LEU A 487 0.30 -0.61 -21.10
N PHE A 488 1.21 -0.51 -20.13
CA PHE A 488 2.56 -1.12 -20.15
C PHE A 488 2.65 -2.45 -19.38
N PHE A 489 1.54 -2.91 -18.79
CA PHE A 489 1.53 -4.19 -18.08
C PHE A 489 1.33 -5.35 -19.06
N PHE A 490 2.36 -6.17 -19.19
CA PHE A 490 2.35 -7.39 -19.97
C PHE A 490 3.03 -8.51 -19.20
N SER A 491 2.29 -9.60 -18.99
CA SER A 491 2.83 -10.81 -18.39
C SER A 491 3.14 -11.80 -19.51
N SER A 492 4.41 -11.81 -19.91
CA SER A 492 4.93 -12.61 -21.02
C SER A 492 4.83 -14.12 -20.81
N ARG A 493 4.74 -14.56 -19.55
CA ARG A 493 4.66 -15.96 -19.13
C ARG A 493 3.45 -16.24 -18.24
N GLY A 494 2.36 -15.51 -18.45
CA GLY A 494 1.10 -15.71 -17.72
C GLY A 494 1.10 -15.05 -16.35
N THR A 495 -0.05 -15.12 -15.69
CA THR A 495 -0.24 -14.62 -14.33
C THR A 495 -0.94 -15.69 -13.51
N VAL A 496 -0.84 -15.64 -12.18
CA VAL A 496 -1.62 -16.51 -11.25
C VAL A 496 -3.08 -16.66 -11.73
N GLY A 497 -3.56 -17.89 -11.92
CA GLY A 497 -4.92 -18.21 -12.39
C GLY A 497 -5.25 -17.73 -13.81
N GLY A 498 -4.23 -17.36 -14.60
CA GLY A 498 -4.35 -16.85 -15.95
C GLY A 498 -3.24 -17.41 -16.85
N PRO A 499 -3.34 -18.70 -17.24
CA PRO A 499 -2.29 -19.36 -17.99
C PRO A 499 -2.11 -18.84 -19.41
N VAL A 500 -0.87 -18.94 -19.88
CA VAL A 500 -0.54 -18.60 -21.26
C VAL A 500 -1.27 -19.56 -22.19
N THR A 501 -1.82 -18.97 -23.22
CA THR A 501 -2.71 -19.68 -24.11
C THR A 501 -2.00 -20.62 -25.08
N HIS A 502 -0.69 -20.43 -25.26
CA HIS A 502 0.20 -21.08 -26.20
C HIS A 502 0.92 -22.28 -25.55
N ARG A 503 1.07 -23.39 -26.31
CA ARG A 503 1.75 -24.64 -25.87
C ARG A 503 1.36 -25.12 -24.46
N LYS A 504 0.05 -25.15 -24.17
CA LYS A 504 -0.51 -25.60 -22.87
C LYS A 504 0.11 -24.88 -21.66
N GLY A 505 0.21 -23.54 -21.67
CA GLY A 505 0.75 -22.76 -20.54
C GLY A 505 2.27 -22.54 -20.60
N ARG A 506 3.01 -23.46 -21.22
CA ARG A 506 4.49 -23.51 -21.20
C ARG A 506 5.18 -22.54 -22.17
N GLY A 507 4.41 -21.77 -22.94
CA GLY A 507 4.91 -20.86 -23.96
C GLY A 507 4.98 -19.40 -23.51
N TRP A 508 5.63 -18.57 -24.34
CA TRP A 508 5.57 -17.11 -24.21
C TRP A 508 4.27 -16.58 -24.85
N ARG A 509 3.69 -15.56 -24.23
CA ARG A 509 2.46 -14.91 -24.70
C ARG A 509 2.72 -14.19 -26.03
N GLY A 510 2.00 -14.57 -27.08
CA GLY A 510 2.28 -14.08 -28.44
C GLY A 510 3.55 -14.63 -29.07
N GLY A 511 4.10 -15.74 -28.54
CA GLY A 511 5.35 -16.33 -29.01
C GLY A 511 6.60 -15.70 -28.40
N PHE A 512 7.74 -16.37 -28.56
CA PHE A 512 9.03 -15.90 -28.01
C PHE A 512 9.42 -14.54 -28.58
N LEU A 513 9.34 -14.36 -29.90
CA LEU A 513 9.76 -13.13 -30.56
C LEU A 513 8.92 -11.92 -30.14
N GLY A 514 7.58 -12.06 -30.13
CA GLY A 514 6.67 -10.98 -29.72
C GLY A 514 6.89 -10.55 -28.26
N SER A 515 7.03 -11.54 -27.36
CA SER A 515 7.35 -11.25 -25.95
C SER A 515 8.76 -10.68 -25.76
N ALA A 516 9.77 -11.14 -26.51
CA ALA A 516 11.13 -10.66 -26.39
C ALA A 516 11.25 -9.20 -26.85
N ILE A 517 10.61 -8.85 -27.98
CA ILE A 517 10.57 -7.46 -28.46
C ILE A 517 9.82 -6.56 -27.47
N GLU A 518 8.68 -7.02 -26.94
CA GLU A 518 7.93 -6.26 -25.92
C GLU A 518 8.81 -5.97 -24.69
N GLN A 519 9.50 -7.00 -24.17
CA GLN A 519 10.37 -6.87 -23.02
C GLN A 519 11.56 -5.93 -23.31
N TYR A 520 12.16 -6.04 -24.50
CA TYR A 520 13.27 -5.18 -24.93
C TYR A 520 12.84 -3.71 -24.97
N ILE A 521 11.72 -3.39 -25.65
CA ILE A 521 11.19 -2.02 -25.73
C ILE A 521 10.87 -1.48 -24.34
N LYS A 522 10.28 -2.31 -23.48
CA LYS A 522 9.93 -1.92 -22.10
C LYS A 522 11.18 -1.61 -21.25
N LEU A 523 12.23 -2.41 -21.35
CA LEU A 523 13.51 -2.15 -20.68
C LEU A 523 14.14 -0.85 -21.20
N ASP A 524 14.10 -0.61 -22.50
CA ASP A 524 14.62 0.61 -23.09
C ASP A 524 13.82 1.87 -22.68
N LEU A 525 12.48 1.79 -22.65
CA LEU A 525 11.63 2.86 -22.12
C LEU A 525 12.00 3.20 -20.67
N ASN A 526 12.13 2.18 -19.81
CA ASN A 526 12.54 2.37 -18.42
C ASN A 526 13.95 3.00 -18.31
N LYS A 527 14.90 2.57 -19.14
CA LYS A 527 16.24 3.16 -19.22
C LYS A 527 16.17 4.66 -19.52
N TRP A 528 15.44 5.05 -20.56
CA TRP A 528 15.35 6.46 -20.96
C TRP A 528 14.59 7.33 -19.94
N LEU A 529 13.57 6.78 -19.27
CA LEU A 529 12.91 7.45 -18.15
C LEU A 529 13.85 7.65 -16.95
N ARG A 530 14.72 6.67 -16.64
CA ARG A 530 15.75 6.81 -15.59
C ARG A 530 16.78 7.87 -15.98
N VAL A 531 17.26 7.87 -17.23
CA VAL A 531 18.17 8.91 -17.75
C VAL A 531 17.57 10.30 -17.58
N LEU A 532 16.29 10.44 -17.92
CA LEU A 532 15.55 11.69 -17.80
C LEU A 532 15.46 12.20 -16.35
N ARG A 533 15.29 11.28 -15.39
CA ARG A 533 15.31 11.57 -13.95
C ARG A 533 16.70 11.93 -13.45
N HIS A 534 17.70 11.07 -13.67
CA HIS A 534 19.04 11.25 -13.09
C HIS A 534 19.77 12.49 -13.63
N LEU A 535 19.44 12.91 -14.85
CA LEU A 535 19.96 14.15 -15.44
C LEU A 535 19.08 15.38 -15.15
N GLU A 536 18.00 15.23 -14.36
CA GLU A 536 17.04 16.28 -13.99
C GLU A 536 16.55 17.11 -15.21
N LEU A 537 16.39 16.43 -16.34
CA LEU A 537 16.08 17.08 -17.61
C LEU A 537 14.61 17.52 -17.67
N LEU A 538 13.74 16.80 -16.95
CA LEU A 538 12.33 17.16 -16.88
C LEU A 538 12.16 18.56 -16.25
N PRO A 539 11.32 19.42 -16.83
CA PRO A 539 10.80 20.55 -16.08
C PRO A 539 10.02 20.01 -14.88
N ARG A 540 10.05 20.73 -13.75
CA ARG A 540 9.23 20.45 -12.56
C ARG A 540 7.97 21.33 -12.58
N PRO A 541 6.94 21.04 -13.42
CA PRO A 541 5.71 21.82 -13.38
C PRO A 541 5.10 21.71 -11.98
N MET A 542 4.64 22.84 -11.44
CA MET A 542 4.14 22.96 -10.07
C MET A 542 5.19 22.62 -8.98
N GLY A 543 6.49 22.70 -9.31
CA GLY A 543 7.59 22.47 -8.36
C GLY A 543 7.72 21.02 -7.91
N GLN A 544 7.14 20.07 -8.66
CA GLN A 544 7.12 18.66 -8.31
C GLN A 544 7.90 17.81 -9.33
N ASP A 545 8.57 16.77 -8.84
CA ASP A 545 9.16 15.72 -9.67
C ASP A 545 8.10 14.70 -10.08
N TRP A 546 7.74 14.70 -11.36
CA TRP A 546 6.78 13.75 -11.96
C TRP A 546 7.46 12.48 -12.50
N SER A 547 8.79 12.44 -12.43
CA SER A 547 9.60 11.33 -12.95
C SER A 547 9.41 10.04 -12.14
N GLU A 548 9.13 10.15 -10.85
CA GLU A 548 8.95 9.00 -9.95
C GLU A 548 7.67 8.21 -10.25
N ILE A 549 6.63 8.86 -10.76
CA ILE A 549 5.34 8.24 -11.09
C ILE A 549 5.51 7.09 -12.09
N TRP A 550 6.50 7.13 -12.98
CA TRP A 550 6.71 6.08 -13.97
C TRP A 550 7.70 5.01 -13.52
N LEU A 551 8.56 5.33 -12.55
CA LEU A 551 9.70 4.49 -12.14
C LEU A 551 9.43 3.65 -10.88
N GLN A 552 8.27 3.84 -10.25
CA GLN A 552 7.86 3.10 -9.06
C GLN A 552 7.61 1.60 -9.35
N LYS A 553 7.75 0.78 -8.31
CA LYS A 553 7.37 -0.64 -8.35
C LYS A 553 5.86 -0.76 -8.12
N PHE A 554 5.14 -1.23 -9.15
CA PHE A 554 3.67 -1.34 -9.17
C PHE A 554 3.14 -2.77 -9.02
N SER A 555 4.02 -3.72 -8.71
CA SER A 555 3.68 -5.13 -8.56
C SER A 555 4.02 -5.62 -7.16
N GLY A 556 3.14 -6.43 -6.58
CA GLY A 556 3.39 -7.23 -5.38
C GLY A 556 3.50 -8.72 -5.71
N THR A 557 3.54 -9.55 -4.67
CA THR A 557 3.56 -11.03 -4.81
C THR A 557 2.37 -11.50 -5.63
N VAL A 558 1.18 -10.99 -5.31
CA VAL A 558 -0.03 -11.15 -6.11
C VAL A 558 -0.43 -9.78 -6.63
N THR A 559 -0.49 -9.63 -7.95
CA THR A 559 -1.01 -8.39 -8.54
C THR A 559 -2.30 -8.66 -9.32
N ILE A 560 -3.36 -7.97 -8.93
CA ILE A 560 -4.71 -8.02 -9.50
C ILE A 560 -4.86 -6.82 -10.44
N TRP A 561 -5.29 -7.12 -11.67
CA TRP A 561 -5.40 -6.14 -12.75
C TRP A 561 -6.80 -6.20 -13.35
N PRO A 562 -7.71 -5.32 -12.91
CA PRO A 562 -9.02 -5.18 -13.50
C PRO A 562 -8.92 -4.72 -14.97
N LYS A 563 -9.70 -5.35 -15.85
CA LYS A 563 -9.67 -5.03 -17.29
C LYS A 563 -10.52 -3.79 -17.58
N SER A 564 -9.87 -2.65 -17.77
CA SER A 564 -10.53 -1.40 -18.16
C SER A 564 -10.99 -1.40 -19.62
N ILE A 565 -12.00 -0.58 -19.91
CA ILE A 565 -12.54 -0.35 -21.26
C ILE A 565 -12.11 1.05 -21.73
N PRO A 566 -11.94 1.31 -23.04
CA PRO A 566 -11.61 2.65 -23.55
C PRO A 566 -12.53 3.77 -23.06
N SER A 567 -13.82 3.48 -22.84
CA SER A 567 -14.79 4.45 -22.29
C SER A 567 -14.41 4.94 -20.89
N ASP A 568 -13.68 4.16 -20.10
CA ASP A 568 -13.24 4.53 -18.76
C ASP A 568 -12.18 5.64 -18.78
N PHE A 569 -11.34 5.69 -19.82
CA PHE A 569 -10.35 6.76 -20.00
C PHE A 569 -11.00 8.10 -20.29
N ILE A 570 -12.12 8.10 -21.03
CA ILE A 570 -12.91 9.31 -21.29
C ILE A 570 -13.57 9.81 -19.99
N HIS A 571 -14.03 8.88 -19.16
CA HIS A 571 -14.78 9.15 -17.93
C HIS A 571 -13.91 9.17 -16.67
N ILE A 572 -12.59 9.30 -16.81
CA ILE A 572 -11.61 9.22 -15.72
C ILE A 572 -11.81 10.25 -14.60
N LEU A 573 -12.44 11.39 -14.90
CA LEU A 573 -12.75 12.48 -13.96
C LEU A 573 -14.25 12.81 -13.96
N SER A 574 -15.09 11.78 -14.01
CA SER A 574 -16.56 11.88 -13.97
C SER A 574 -17.15 10.89 -12.98
N ASP A 575 -18.28 11.23 -12.36
CA ASP A 575 -18.96 10.35 -11.39
C ASP A 575 -19.57 9.12 -12.07
N PRO A 576 -19.56 7.94 -11.40
CA PRO A 576 -20.09 6.70 -11.96
C PRO A 576 -21.61 6.64 -11.92
N THR A 577 -22.22 6.13 -13.00
CA THR A 577 -23.61 5.67 -12.96
C THR A 577 -23.70 4.32 -12.23
N PRO A 578 -24.86 3.96 -11.65
CA PRO A 578 -25.04 2.66 -11.00
C PRO A 578 -24.69 1.47 -11.91
N GLU A 579 -25.06 1.54 -13.20
CA GLU A 579 -24.70 0.53 -14.20
C GLU A 579 -23.18 0.45 -14.45
N ARG A 580 -22.51 1.62 -14.53
CA ARG A 580 -21.05 1.67 -14.72
C ARG A 580 -20.35 1.09 -13.51
N LEU A 581 -20.82 1.40 -12.30
CA LEU A 581 -20.29 0.84 -11.07
C LEU A 581 -20.56 -0.67 -10.98
N ALA A 582 -21.74 -1.15 -11.35
CA ALA A 582 -22.07 -2.58 -11.40
C ALA A 582 -21.09 -3.36 -12.29
N ARG A 583 -20.77 -2.82 -13.48
CA ARG A 583 -19.76 -3.39 -14.35
C ARG A 583 -18.37 -3.37 -13.70
N MET A 584 -17.96 -2.26 -13.08
CA MET A 584 -16.64 -2.15 -12.43
C MET A 584 -16.51 -3.12 -11.25
N LEU A 585 -17.57 -3.30 -10.46
CA LEU A 585 -17.67 -4.31 -9.42
C LEU A 585 -17.47 -5.71 -10.01
N HIS A 586 -18.25 -6.08 -11.04
CA HIS A 586 -18.16 -7.39 -11.68
C HIS A 586 -16.76 -7.68 -12.25
N VAL A 587 -16.17 -6.71 -12.95
CA VAL A 587 -14.82 -6.85 -13.52
C VAL A 587 -13.75 -6.95 -12.44
N GLY A 588 -13.88 -6.17 -11.36
CA GLY A 588 -13.00 -6.26 -10.19
C GLY A 588 -13.06 -7.65 -9.56
N GLN A 589 -14.27 -8.18 -9.32
CA GLN A 589 -14.49 -9.53 -8.78
C GLN A 589 -13.86 -10.61 -9.67
N GLN A 590 -14.18 -10.59 -10.96
CA GLN A 590 -13.64 -11.51 -11.96
C GLN A 590 -12.10 -11.50 -12.02
N SER A 591 -11.48 -10.33 -11.84
CA SER A 591 -10.02 -10.22 -11.83
C SER A 591 -9.39 -10.82 -10.57
N ALA A 592 -10.11 -10.80 -9.45
CA ALA A 592 -9.68 -11.35 -8.17
C ALA A 592 -9.88 -12.87 -8.08
N PHE A 593 -10.96 -13.43 -8.65
CA PHE A 593 -11.30 -14.86 -8.57
C PHE A 593 -10.15 -15.79 -8.96
N SER A 594 -9.39 -15.45 -9.99
CA SER A 594 -8.23 -16.24 -10.42
C SER A 594 -7.08 -16.29 -9.40
N LYS A 595 -7.05 -15.34 -8.46
CA LYS A 595 -6.01 -15.23 -7.43
C LYS A 595 -6.45 -15.77 -6.08
N ILE A 596 -7.76 -15.97 -5.87
CA ILE A 596 -8.33 -16.33 -4.57
C ILE A 596 -7.68 -17.57 -4.00
N GLN A 597 -7.50 -18.63 -4.77
CA GLN A 597 -6.92 -19.88 -4.25
C GLN A 597 -5.48 -19.70 -3.75
N PHE A 598 -4.68 -18.88 -4.43
CA PHE A 598 -3.33 -18.59 -3.96
C PHE A 598 -3.34 -17.79 -2.65
N ILE A 599 -4.25 -16.81 -2.55
CA ILE A 599 -4.44 -16.02 -1.33
C ILE A 599 -4.97 -16.90 -0.18
N GLN A 600 -5.93 -17.79 -0.46
CA GLN A 600 -6.47 -18.77 0.49
C GLN A 600 -5.37 -19.65 1.07
N ASN A 601 -4.48 -20.18 0.21
CA ASN A 601 -3.38 -21.02 0.63
C ASN A 601 -2.43 -20.31 1.61
N ARG A 602 -2.09 -19.04 1.33
CA ARG A 602 -1.27 -18.22 2.24
C ARG A 602 -2.00 -17.92 3.56
N LEU A 603 -3.24 -17.44 3.47
CA LEU A 603 -4.02 -17.04 4.64
C LEU A 603 -4.44 -18.21 5.52
N LYS A 604 -4.52 -19.44 4.98
CA LYS A 604 -4.80 -20.65 5.75
C LYS A 604 -3.73 -20.90 6.81
N ILE A 605 -2.45 -20.76 6.46
CA ILE A 605 -1.34 -20.92 7.39
C ILE A 605 -1.26 -19.71 8.32
N GLU A 606 -1.34 -18.49 7.78
CA GLU A 606 -1.31 -17.25 8.59
C GLU A 606 -2.43 -17.22 9.64
N GLY A 607 -3.65 -17.58 9.25
CA GLY A 607 -4.81 -17.65 10.13
C GLY A 607 -4.65 -18.69 11.25
N ALA A 608 -4.04 -19.84 10.96
CA ALA A 608 -3.74 -20.85 11.97
C ALA A 608 -2.70 -20.36 12.99
N ILE A 609 -1.63 -19.68 12.54
CA ILE A 609 -0.62 -19.06 13.43
C ILE A 609 -1.24 -17.96 14.29
N MET A 610 -2.06 -17.09 13.69
CA MET A 610 -2.73 -15.99 14.39
C MET A 610 -3.74 -16.50 15.43
N ASN A 611 -4.51 -17.55 15.11
CA ASN A 611 -5.38 -18.23 16.06
C ASN A 611 -4.56 -18.86 17.21
N GLY A 612 -3.40 -19.43 16.88
CA GLY A 612 -2.43 -19.94 17.84
C GLY A 612 -1.95 -18.87 18.82
N LEU A 613 -1.56 -17.70 18.31
CA LEU A 613 -1.19 -16.54 19.11
C LEU A 613 -2.34 -16.05 20.01
N GLN A 614 -3.57 -15.98 19.49
CA GLN A 614 -4.72 -15.49 20.27
C GLN A 614 -5.07 -16.43 21.42
N LYS A 615 -5.14 -17.74 21.16
CA LYS A 615 -5.46 -18.74 22.19
C LYS A 615 -4.34 -18.89 23.22
N SER A 616 -3.07 -18.77 22.80
CA SER A 616 -1.90 -18.97 23.66
C SER A 616 -1.61 -17.80 24.61
N ARG A 617 -2.43 -16.76 24.65
CA ARG A 617 -2.21 -15.62 25.55
C ARG A 617 -2.65 -15.92 26.97
N THR A 618 -1.68 -15.96 27.89
CA THR A 618 -1.89 -15.90 29.33
C THR A 618 -2.16 -14.43 29.72
N GLY A 619 -3.26 -14.15 30.41
CA GLY A 619 -3.79 -12.81 30.68
C GLY A 619 -2.99 -11.95 31.66
N GLY A 620 -1.67 -11.76 31.47
CA GLY A 620 -0.89 -10.94 32.41
C GLY A 620 0.57 -10.61 32.11
N ARG A 621 1.15 -10.94 30.93
CA ARG A 621 2.56 -10.59 30.63
C ARG A 621 2.70 -9.59 29.47
N ALA A 622 3.56 -8.60 29.71
CA ALA A 622 3.81 -7.44 28.86
C ALA A 622 4.15 -7.83 27.41
N LEU A 623 3.45 -7.13 26.52
CA LEU A 623 3.36 -7.38 25.09
C LEU A 623 4.63 -7.00 24.32
N SER A 624 4.82 -7.62 23.15
CA SER A 624 5.61 -6.96 22.10
C SER A 624 4.92 -5.63 21.73
N PRO A 625 5.65 -4.54 21.47
CA PRO A 625 5.06 -3.21 21.21
C PRO A 625 3.98 -3.18 20.11
N ILE A 626 4.07 -4.11 19.17
CA ILE A 626 3.17 -4.26 18.01
C ILE A 626 1.81 -4.88 18.40
N LEU A 627 1.80 -5.87 19.30
CA LEU A 627 0.57 -6.49 19.82
C LEU A 627 0.01 -5.76 21.05
N SER A 628 0.84 -4.98 21.75
CA SER A 628 0.46 -4.27 22.99
C SER A 628 -0.71 -3.32 22.81
N ARG A 629 -0.71 -2.63 21.67
CA ARG A 629 -1.77 -1.66 21.34
C ARG A 629 -3.09 -2.30 20.91
N ARG A 630 -3.20 -3.64 20.78
CA ARG A 630 -4.49 -4.30 20.48
C ARG A 630 -5.43 -4.41 21.69
N LEU A 631 -4.95 -4.32 22.94
CA LEU A 631 -5.76 -4.76 24.08
C LEU A 631 -5.85 -3.81 25.29
N ASN A 632 -5.03 -2.76 25.39
CA ASN A 632 -5.13 -1.80 26.51
C ASN A 632 -6.45 -1.00 26.59
N ASN A 633 -7.40 -1.19 25.66
CA ASN A 633 -8.68 -0.46 25.63
C ASN A 633 -9.92 -1.29 25.97
N ARG A 634 -9.79 -2.59 26.29
CA ARG A 634 -10.91 -3.36 26.88
C ARG A 634 -10.95 -3.30 28.42
N GLU A 635 -9.86 -2.91 29.09
CA GLU A 635 -9.81 -2.81 30.56
C GLU A 635 -10.11 -1.39 31.09
N ASN A 636 -10.21 -0.38 30.22
CA ASN A 636 -10.48 1.00 30.63
C ASN A 636 -11.94 1.29 31.04
N GLU A 637 -12.86 0.33 30.95
CA GLU A 637 -14.20 0.48 31.54
C GLU A 637 -14.21 0.32 33.08
N GLN A 638 -13.13 -0.17 33.69
CA GLN A 638 -13.02 -0.30 35.16
C GLN A 638 -12.15 0.79 35.82
N ALA A 639 -11.42 1.59 35.04
CA ALA A 639 -10.54 2.64 35.56
C ALA A 639 -11.27 3.95 35.91
N ASP A 640 -12.50 4.15 35.41
CA ASP A 640 -13.29 5.36 35.67
C ASP A 640 -13.72 5.51 37.15
N ALA A 641 -13.79 4.42 37.92
CA ALA A 641 -14.16 4.46 39.34
C ALA A 641 -13.01 4.88 40.29
N LEU A 642 -11.77 4.93 39.80
CA LEU A 642 -10.58 5.27 40.60
C LEU A 642 -10.16 6.72 40.42
N ILE A 643 -10.52 7.34 39.29
CA ILE A 643 -10.27 8.76 39.01
C ILE A 643 -11.22 9.66 39.82
N GLU A 644 -12.45 9.20 40.07
CA GLU A 644 -13.43 9.94 40.88
C GLU A 644 -13.04 10.05 42.38
N ARG A 645 -12.13 9.19 42.86
CA ARG A 645 -11.62 9.22 44.26
C ARG A 645 -10.36 10.07 44.46
N LEU A 646 -9.72 10.52 43.37
CA LEU A 646 -8.49 11.32 43.44
C LEU A 646 -8.75 12.83 43.32
N ASP A 647 -9.96 13.25 42.96
CA ASP A 647 -10.36 14.66 42.84
C ASP A 647 -10.80 15.33 44.16
N GLU A 648 -10.96 14.58 45.26
CA GLU A 648 -11.40 15.15 46.55
C GLU A 648 -10.26 15.71 47.44
N ASN A 649 -8.99 15.64 47.02
CA ASN A 649 -7.83 15.94 47.90
C ASN A 649 -6.87 17.02 47.38
N LEU A 650 -7.37 18.09 46.77
CA LEU A 650 -6.52 19.27 46.48
C LEU A 650 -7.16 20.56 47.04
N PRO A 651 -6.46 21.32 47.89
CA PRO A 651 -6.99 22.56 48.45
C PRO A 651 -6.92 23.70 47.42
N GLU A 652 -8.00 24.48 47.35
CA GLU A 652 -8.13 25.73 46.61
C GLU A 652 -7.06 26.75 47.04
N ARG A 653 -6.54 27.54 46.09
CA ARG A 653 -5.88 28.81 46.43
C ARG A 653 -5.95 29.86 45.33
N ASP A 654 -6.48 31.01 45.74
CA ASP A 654 -6.68 32.28 45.05
C ASP A 654 -5.40 32.93 44.47
N GLY A 655 -5.56 33.83 43.48
CA GLY A 655 -4.53 34.80 43.02
C GLY A 655 -4.31 35.97 44.00
N PRO A 656 -3.69 37.14 43.64
CA PRO A 656 -3.16 37.60 42.33
C PRO A 656 -1.78 38.36 42.39
N SER A 657 -1.40 39.01 41.27
CA SER A 657 -0.58 40.25 41.09
C SER A 657 0.98 40.26 41.00
N ASP A 658 1.44 40.85 39.89
CA ASP A 658 2.51 41.85 39.63
C ASP A 658 3.96 41.79 40.19
N GLN A 659 4.88 42.10 39.24
CA GLN A 659 6.11 42.92 39.29
C GLN A 659 7.46 42.41 39.88
N ASP A 660 8.47 42.65 39.03
CA ASP A 660 9.84 43.14 39.25
C ASP A 660 11.04 42.27 39.72
N GLU A 661 12.05 42.34 38.83
CA GLU A 661 13.49 42.58 39.00
C GLU A 661 14.40 41.72 39.92
N SER A 662 15.38 41.10 39.22
CA SER A 662 16.83 41.12 39.52
C SER A 662 17.38 40.30 40.69
N ARG A 663 18.39 39.45 40.40
CA ARG A 663 19.81 39.68 40.77
C ARG A 663 20.71 38.51 40.37
N PHE A 664 21.84 38.91 39.79
CA PHE A 664 23.06 38.14 39.54
C PHE A 664 23.60 37.47 40.80
N LEU A 665 24.32 36.35 40.62
CA LEU A 665 25.65 36.15 41.21
C LEU A 665 26.48 35.19 40.36
N ASP A 666 27.62 35.72 39.96
CA ASP A 666 28.73 35.13 39.20
C ASP A 666 29.69 34.41 40.17
N SER A 667 30.38 33.38 39.68
CA SER A 667 31.63 32.91 40.29
C SER A 667 32.50 32.24 39.22
N SER A 668 33.56 32.98 38.91
CA SER A 668 34.71 32.68 38.08
C SER A 668 35.61 31.60 38.69
N ASP A 669 36.29 30.81 37.86
CA ASP A 669 37.70 31.04 37.46
C ASP A 669 38.35 29.79 36.84
N GLY A 670 39.26 30.02 35.89
CA GLY A 670 40.14 28.97 35.34
C GLY A 670 40.72 29.26 33.95
N MET A 671 41.66 30.21 33.87
CA MET A 671 42.41 30.62 32.67
C MET A 671 43.18 29.49 31.96
N SER A 672 43.23 29.52 30.62
CA SER A 672 44.51 29.44 29.88
C SER A 672 44.38 30.06 28.47
N GLN A 673 45.41 30.83 28.12
CA GLN A 673 45.51 31.68 26.93
C GLN A 673 46.06 30.91 25.73
N SER A 674 45.50 31.12 24.54
CA SER A 674 46.32 31.32 23.34
C SER A 674 45.55 32.15 22.30
N ALA A 675 46.19 33.23 21.87
CA ALA A 675 45.66 34.20 20.94
C ALA A 675 45.97 33.78 19.49
N SER A 676 44.98 33.84 18.60
CA SER A 676 45.18 34.39 17.26
C SER A 676 43.83 34.75 16.63
N SER A 677 43.67 36.05 16.40
CA SER A 677 42.53 36.65 15.72
C SER A 677 42.53 36.28 14.24
N SER A 678 41.39 35.82 13.71
CA SER A 678 41.12 35.94 12.27
C SER A 678 39.65 36.35 12.04
N ARG A 679 39.47 37.60 11.60
CA ARG A 679 38.22 38.08 11.00
C ARG A 679 37.93 37.28 9.72
N PRO A 680 36.68 36.92 9.41
CA PRO A 680 36.36 36.35 8.11
C PRO A 680 36.44 37.43 7.02
N ARG A 681 37.30 37.18 6.02
CA ARG A 681 37.39 37.97 4.79
C ARG A 681 36.17 37.66 3.90
N THR A 682 35.55 38.71 3.37
CA THR A 682 34.61 38.66 2.24
C THR A 682 35.25 37.98 1.03
N PRO A 683 34.58 37.08 0.29
CA PRO A 683 35.17 36.46 -0.88
C PRO A 683 35.20 37.45 -2.05
N SER A 684 36.40 37.61 -2.61
CA SER A 684 36.62 38.30 -3.88
C SER A 684 36.18 37.42 -5.04
N THR A 685 35.54 38.03 -6.02
CA THR A 685 35.21 37.45 -7.33
C THR A 685 36.49 36.98 -8.04
N ARG A 686 36.76 35.67 -8.05
CA ARG A 686 37.69 35.03 -8.98
C ARG A 686 36.90 34.11 -9.92
N ARG A 687 37.02 34.36 -11.22
CA ARG A 687 36.57 33.43 -12.27
C ARG A 687 37.38 32.14 -12.16
N GLY A 688 36.72 31.03 -11.85
CA GLY A 688 37.33 29.69 -11.88
C GLY A 688 37.66 29.27 -13.31
N SER A 689 38.78 28.57 -13.47
CA SER A 689 39.18 27.95 -14.74
C SER A 689 38.29 26.73 -15.01
N VAL A 690 37.89 26.54 -16.28
CA VAL A 690 37.08 25.39 -16.77
C VAL A 690 37.67 24.04 -16.33
N ILE A 691 38.99 23.96 -16.17
CA ILE A 691 39.71 22.74 -15.76
C ILE A 691 39.46 22.40 -14.28
N GLU A 692 39.32 23.42 -13.43
CA GLU A 692 39.06 23.26 -12.00
C GLU A 692 37.59 22.85 -11.75
N GLU A 693 36.71 23.33 -12.62
CA GLU A 693 35.30 22.94 -12.67
C GLU A 693 35.12 21.50 -13.21
N MET A 694 35.91 21.10 -14.23
CA MET A 694 35.97 19.71 -14.68
C MET A 694 36.52 18.76 -13.61
N ARG A 695 37.53 19.19 -12.81
CA ARG A 695 38.04 18.38 -11.68
C ARG A 695 37.01 18.22 -10.57
N ARG A 696 36.26 19.28 -10.24
CA ARG A 696 35.12 19.19 -9.30
C ARG A 696 34.00 18.30 -9.82
N GLN A 697 33.69 18.37 -11.12
CA GLN A 697 32.71 17.47 -11.74
C GLN A 697 33.17 16.01 -11.73
N ALA A 698 34.46 15.75 -11.98
CA ALA A 698 35.03 14.40 -11.95
C ALA A 698 35.02 13.77 -10.54
N ALA A 699 35.21 14.55 -9.48
CA ALA A 699 35.15 14.04 -8.10
C ALA A 699 33.76 13.53 -7.69
N VAL A 700 32.69 14.07 -8.31
CA VAL A 700 31.30 13.61 -8.09
C VAL A 700 31.03 12.25 -8.75
N PHE A 701 31.84 11.82 -9.73
CA PHE A 701 31.64 10.54 -10.41
C PHE A 701 32.23 9.33 -9.68
N PHE A 702 33.16 9.52 -8.73
CA PHE A 702 33.94 8.42 -8.16
C PHE A 702 33.78 8.20 -6.65
N ASP A 703 33.18 9.12 -5.89
CA ASP A 703 33.10 9.02 -4.41
C ASP A 703 31.73 8.66 -3.83
N ASP A 704 30.75 8.25 -4.65
CA ASP A 704 29.45 7.75 -4.17
C ASP A 704 29.51 6.23 -3.88
N ALA A 705 30.38 5.83 -2.95
CA ALA A 705 30.48 4.44 -2.48
C ALA A 705 29.25 3.97 -1.64
N GLY A 706 28.35 4.89 -1.28
CA GLY A 706 27.17 4.61 -0.45
C GLY A 706 25.88 4.28 -1.20
N TYR A 707 25.79 4.57 -2.50
CA TYR A 707 24.50 4.52 -3.21
C TYR A 707 24.30 3.28 -4.10
N TYR A 708 25.39 2.63 -4.52
CA TYR A 708 25.33 1.47 -5.45
C TYR A 708 25.15 0.11 -4.77
N ARG A 709 25.11 0.03 -3.43
CA ARG A 709 25.14 -1.28 -2.73
C ARG A 709 23.76 -1.94 -2.54
N ASN A 710 22.65 -1.23 -2.76
CA ASN A 710 21.35 -1.70 -2.25
C ASN A 710 20.22 -1.92 -3.27
N ASP A 711 20.46 -1.74 -4.58
CA ASP A 711 19.39 -1.89 -5.59
C ASP A 711 19.55 -3.07 -6.55
N ASP A 712 20.70 -3.76 -6.57
CA ASP A 712 20.99 -4.87 -7.52
C ASP A 712 21.33 -6.22 -6.86
N ALA A 713 21.07 -6.40 -5.55
CA ALA A 713 21.45 -7.63 -4.83
C ALA A 713 20.48 -8.82 -4.94
N ASP A 714 19.30 -8.68 -5.57
CA ASP A 714 18.27 -9.73 -5.58
C ASP A 714 18.01 -10.37 -6.95
N ASP A 715 18.83 -10.09 -7.97
CA ASP A 715 18.72 -10.74 -9.28
C ASP A 715 20.13 -11.19 -9.73
N TYR A 716 20.35 -12.51 -9.71
CA TYR A 716 21.55 -13.26 -10.13
C TYR A 716 22.73 -13.40 -9.13
N ARG A 717 22.73 -14.49 -8.36
CA ARG A 717 23.81 -15.52 -8.30
C ARG A 717 23.44 -16.62 -7.30
N ASP A 718 23.08 -17.78 -7.82
CA ASP A 718 23.06 -19.04 -7.08
C ASP A 718 23.37 -20.18 -8.08
N GLU A 719 24.61 -20.22 -8.55
CA GLU A 719 25.27 -21.40 -9.15
C GLU A 719 26.79 -21.21 -8.94
N ASP A 720 27.35 -21.86 -7.91
CA ASP A 720 28.49 -22.79 -8.04
C ASP A 720 29.01 -23.29 -6.66
N ALA A 721 28.78 -24.59 -6.45
CA ALA A 721 29.57 -25.61 -5.76
C ALA A 721 30.51 -25.29 -4.57
N VAL A 722 30.16 -25.91 -3.44
CA VAL A 722 31.00 -26.78 -2.57
C VAL A 722 32.49 -26.90 -2.94
N VAL A 723 33.39 -26.49 -2.04
CA VAL A 723 34.58 -27.28 -1.63
C VAL A 723 34.98 -26.92 -0.18
N ILE A 724 35.07 -27.97 0.65
CA ILE A 724 35.52 -28.13 2.07
C ILE A 724 34.53 -27.73 3.16
#